data_AF-A0A177D7Z6-F1
#
_entry.id   AF-A0A177D7Z6-F1
#
_cell.length_a   1.000
_cell.length_b   1.000
_cell.length_c   1.000
_cell.angle_alpha   90.00
_cell.angle_beta   90.00
_cell.angle_gamma   90.00
#
_symmetry.space_group_name_H-M   'P 1'
#
loop_
_entity.id
_entity.type
_entity.pdbx_description
1 polymer ?
#
loop_
_entity_poly.entity_id
_entity_poly.type
_entity_poly.pdbx_seq_one_letter_code
_entity_poly.pdbx_strand_id
1 'polypeptide(L)'
;MEERELHEMQRVRQETAHVNRVAPKVPEATHEPTFLSRASSRTVREPVVRHLHTSLWPLVVFIFYAALSAFTWAVFCIASKRPIGSKQDYGNQDGYRKELDAILTKHENAIRAAQIIQVVVALITVPITSAICSMALASFIQTGGARTKLNLRQTMALADQGWISPRIWTMYSKVGSLPLYIAFGLTLVGVIFQILQGIFVRITPAQMASEETRYNNHYVPDLPALISSGGRYPTPRVIQLRSILESITENHYEPFLWVKPEGDGMCRNPTQCRYPDYRRDFQIIADSDYPDLWFTPLPSDYNTGVYKELQYVPRINTTVTYTNMTAAEWPSECVRDKEGVFFAEYHSHRPRAYDIDLTACMPTNISDTPWQATHNRQDITEELYLNVTARYEESPLYYKITAKTSLGYFELPSAKNGNRAGPLLDNCSLPRIDDWGSRDSSWDKGLAVRDTNGSYAGNVTQSIGNHIGPLTTLGLALFGEGSYIEKRVSNPSAFVINRTKVYDAEYDAWYTPWSSNCDSSMPLSFAFTSTRECDQDFDHKDEDYIIGEVNSFVNWFSQETTAREAFTVGAYLANKDWLDQARGYTLSYDARRAVVADQGVTISKTKITIVEIIIGSIFLGLHLLGLLVLAIYAVYGKPFVPWLGGEVMIKAGTVHADILSAAEGHRQWKQTMAACPGFVGDERPTDSVGRIAFGAVAGLSRLRDRKFETL
;
A
#
# COMPACT_ATOMS: atom_id res chain seq x y z
N MET A 1 -18.98 34.95 39.63
CA MET A 1 -18.91 35.09 38.15
C MET A 1 -20.27 35.43 37.54
N GLU A 2 -21.22 35.93 38.35
CA GLU A 2 -22.56 36.33 37.91
C GLU A 2 -22.76 37.86 38.05
N GLU A 3 -21.85 38.54 38.74
CA GLU A 3 -21.90 39.99 39.00
C GLU A 3 -21.20 40.84 37.93
N ARG A 4 -20.32 40.23 37.11
CA ARG A 4 -19.68 40.93 35.97
C ARG A 4 -20.59 41.02 34.75
N GLU A 5 -21.46 40.04 34.51
CA GLU A 5 -22.38 40.05 33.37
C GLU A 5 -23.55 41.04 33.57
N LEU A 6 -23.98 41.27 34.81
CA LEU A 6 -25.02 42.26 35.12
C LEU A 6 -24.54 43.71 34.90
N HIS A 7 -23.27 43.98 35.21
CA HIS A 7 -22.65 45.29 35.02
C HIS A 7 -22.37 45.62 33.55
N GLU A 8 -22.04 44.62 32.72
CA GLU A 8 -21.86 44.81 31.27
C GLU A 8 -23.20 44.99 30.55
N MET A 9 -24.25 44.25 30.94
CA MET A 9 -25.59 44.45 30.36
C MET A 9 -26.21 45.80 30.70
N GLN A 10 -25.92 46.40 31.86
CA GLN A 10 -26.38 47.76 32.19
C GLN A 10 -25.62 48.86 31.42
N ARG A 11 -24.34 48.66 31.09
CA ARG A 11 -23.55 49.60 30.27
C ARG A 11 -24.05 49.66 28.83
N VAL A 12 -24.31 48.50 28.23
CA VAL A 12 -24.82 48.41 26.84
C VAL A 12 -26.23 49.00 26.71
N ARG A 13 -27.06 48.89 27.77
CA ARG A 13 -28.41 49.48 27.81
C ARG A 13 -28.43 50.99 28.04
N GLN A 14 -27.42 51.55 28.73
CA GLN A 14 -27.26 53.00 28.88
C GLN A 14 -26.69 53.64 27.61
N GLU A 15 -25.81 52.97 26.87
CA GLU A 15 -25.28 53.47 25.59
C GLU A 15 -26.33 53.44 24.46
N THR A 16 -27.28 52.49 24.47
CA THR A 16 -28.38 52.48 23.50
C THR A 16 -29.51 53.46 23.81
N ALA A 17 -29.61 53.99 25.04
CA ALA A 17 -30.62 54.98 25.42
C ALA A 17 -30.20 56.44 25.14
N HIS A 18 -28.90 56.72 24.95
CA HIS A 18 -28.41 58.10 24.80
C HIS A 18 -28.23 58.58 23.35
N VAL A 19 -28.39 57.70 22.35
CA VAL A 19 -28.21 58.05 20.91
C VAL A 19 -29.51 58.53 20.23
N ASN A 20 -30.67 58.45 20.89
CA ASN A 20 -31.97 58.86 20.31
C ASN A 20 -32.51 60.24 20.74
N ARG A 21 -31.67 61.13 21.29
CA ARG A 21 -32.06 62.54 21.51
C ARG A 21 -30.88 63.47 21.26
N VAL A 22 -30.63 63.80 19.99
CA VAL A 22 -30.25 65.13 19.47
C VAL A 22 -30.22 64.98 17.95
N ALA A 23 -31.23 65.52 17.26
CA ALA A 23 -31.14 65.76 15.82
C ALA A 23 -30.23 66.98 15.59
N PRO A 24 -29.18 66.90 14.75
CA PRO A 24 -28.48 68.09 14.30
C PRO A 24 -29.36 68.86 13.31
N LYS A 25 -29.63 70.14 13.65
CA LYS A 25 -30.10 71.17 12.71
C LYS A 25 -29.10 71.27 11.56
N VAL A 26 -29.52 70.94 10.34
CA VAL A 26 -28.81 71.24 9.08
C VAL A 26 -29.49 72.49 8.48
N PRO A 27 -28.73 73.42 7.85
CA PRO A 27 -29.18 74.78 7.59
C PRO A 27 -30.30 74.85 6.56
N GLU A 28 -31.15 75.83 6.80
CA GLU A 28 -32.16 76.40 5.94
C GLU A 28 -31.57 76.77 4.56
N ALA A 29 -31.84 75.93 3.57
CA ALA A 29 -31.76 76.31 2.16
C ALA A 29 -33.20 76.55 1.68
N THR A 30 -33.52 77.83 1.54
CA THR A 30 -34.71 78.38 0.90
C THR A 30 -34.91 77.78 -0.49
N HIS A 31 -35.89 76.89 -0.63
CA HIS A 31 -36.62 76.73 -1.89
C HIS A 31 -38.05 76.30 -1.57
N GLU A 32 -38.99 77.14 -2.01
CA GLU A 32 -40.44 77.00 -1.84
C GLU A 32 -40.95 75.62 -2.29
N PRO A 33 -41.87 74.97 -1.54
CA PRO A 33 -42.59 73.83 -2.04
C PRO A 33 -43.73 74.32 -2.93
N THR A 34 -43.53 74.28 -4.25
CA THR A 34 -44.64 74.39 -5.18
C THR A 34 -45.52 73.16 -5.00
N PHE A 35 -46.67 73.35 -4.35
CA PHE A 35 -47.79 72.43 -4.43
C PHE A 35 -48.04 72.09 -5.90
N LEU A 36 -47.71 70.86 -6.33
CA LEU A 36 -48.20 70.35 -7.60
C LEU A 36 -49.68 70.00 -7.43
N SER A 37 -50.44 71.06 -7.66
CA SER A 37 -51.86 71.09 -7.95
C SER A 37 -52.25 69.96 -8.90
N ARG A 38 -53.34 69.30 -8.52
CA ARG A 38 -54.18 68.44 -9.35
C ARG A 38 -54.81 69.32 -10.44
N ALA A 39 -54.08 69.52 -11.53
CA ALA A 39 -54.60 70.17 -12.73
C ALA A 39 -54.07 69.48 -13.99
N SER A 40 -55.01 68.87 -14.70
CA SER A 40 -54.96 68.50 -16.12
C SER A 40 -54.01 69.37 -16.96
N SER A 41 -52.97 68.74 -17.50
CA SER A 41 -52.31 69.20 -18.72
C SER A 41 -51.87 67.98 -19.52
N ARG A 42 -52.71 67.62 -20.49
CA ARG A 42 -52.37 66.76 -21.63
C ARG A 42 -51.41 67.56 -22.51
N THR A 43 -50.12 67.55 -22.20
CA THR A 43 -49.08 67.81 -23.20
C THR A 43 -48.59 66.46 -23.70
N VAL A 44 -48.77 66.24 -25.00
CA VAL A 44 -48.28 65.05 -25.71
C VAL A 44 -46.75 65.08 -25.62
N ARG A 45 -46.19 64.38 -24.63
CA ARG A 45 -44.78 63.98 -24.67
C ARG A 45 -44.63 63.04 -25.86
N GLU A 46 -43.73 63.37 -26.80
CA GLU A 46 -43.33 62.42 -27.82
C GLU A 46 -42.87 61.12 -27.14
N PRO A 47 -43.41 59.96 -27.55
CA PRO A 47 -43.10 58.71 -26.90
C PRO A 47 -41.62 58.37 -27.11
N VAL A 48 -40.94 57.94 -26.04
CA VAL A 48 -39.55 57.49 -26.15
C VAL A 48 -39.53 56.16 -26.91
N VAL A 49 -38.93 56.19 -28.09
CA VAL A 49 -38.85 55.03 -28.99
C VAL A 49 -37.48 54.35 -28.86
N ARG A 50 -37.45 53.01 -28.74
CA ARG A 50 -36.20 52.22 -28.66
C ARG A 50 -36.20 51.04 -29.64
N HIS A 51 -34.99 50.64 -30.05
CA HIS A 51 -34.75 49.39 -30.78
C HIS A 51 -34.50 48.24 -29.80
N LEU A 52 -34.94 47.03 -30.17
CA LEU A 52 -34.60 45.81 -29.45
C LEU A 52 -33.17 45.39 -29.80
N HIS A 53 -32.28 45.37 -28.81
CA HIS A 53 -30.87 45.02 -28.96
C HIS A 53 -30.60 43.55 -28.56
N THR A 54 -29.62 42.92 -29.23
CA THR A 54 -29.12 41.58 -28.91
C THR A 54 -28.01 41.65 -27.86
N SER A 55 -28.27 41.22 -26.63
CA SER A 55 -27.20 41.10 -25.62
C SER A 55 -26.47 39.77 -25.77
N LEU A 56 -25.14 39.80 -25.95
CA LEU A 56 -24.28 38.59 -25.96
C LEU A 56 -23.88 38.12 -24.56
N TRP A 57 -24.23 38.89 -23.52
CA TRP A 57 -23.87 38.59 -22.13
C TRP A 57 -24.24 37.17 -21.65
N PRO A 58 -25.44 36.61 -21.95
CA PRO A 58 -25.79 35.25 -21.53
C PRO A 58 -24.82 34.19 -22.06
N LEU A 59 -24.32 34.36 -23.29
CA LEU A 59 -23.37 33.44 -23.91
C LEU A 59 -21.98 33.55 -23.27
N VAL A 60 -21.52 34.76 -22.95
CA VAL A 60 -20.23 34.97 -22.27
C VAL A 60 -20.22 34.30 -20.89
N VAL A 61 -21.28 34.52 -20.09
CA VAL A 61 -21.44 33.90 -18.77
C VAL A 61 -21.50 32.38 -18.89
N PHE A 62 -22.24 31.85 -19.87
CA PHE A 62 -22.31 30.42 -20.14
C PHE A 62 -20.93 29.83 -20.50
N ILE A 63 -20.20 30.44 -21.44
CA ILE A 63 -18.90 29.93 -21.90
C ILE A 63 -17.92 29.85 -20.73
N PHE A 64 -17.87 30.89 -19.89
CA PHE A 64 -17.00 30.90 -18.71
C PHE A 64 -17.37 29.78 -17.72
N TYR A 65 -18.66 29.63 -17.40
CA TYR A 65 -19.15 28.57 -16.51
C TYR A 65 -18.89 27.16 -17.07
N ALA A 66 -19.16 26.96 -18.36
CA ALA A 66 -18.96 25.69 -19.05
C ALA A 66 -17.50 25.29 -19.08
N ALA A 67 -16.58 26.23 -19.33
CA ALA A 67 -15.15 25.99 -19.34
C ALA A 67 -14.65 25.51 -17.97
N LEU A 68 -15.03 26.19 -16.88
CA LEU A 68 -14.63 25.80 -15.52
C LEU A 68 -15.22 24.44 -15.11
N SER A 69 -16.51 24.22 -15.39
CA SER A 69 -17.20 22.97 -15.06
C SER A 69 -16.60 21.78 -15.82
N ALA A 70 -16.36 21.93 -17.13
CA ALA A 70 -15.74 20.91 -17.95
C ALA A 70 -14.29 20.62 -17.55
N PHE A 71 -13.52 21.66 -17.21
CA PHE A 71 -12.14 21.51 -16.75
C PHE A 71 -12.05 20.64 -15.49
N THR A 72 -12.82 20.95 -14.45
CA THR A 72 -12.80 20.19 -13.19
C THR A 72 -13.17 18.72 -13.41
N TRP A 73 -14.25 18.46 -14.16
CA TRP A 73 -14.71 17.11 -14.46
C TRP A 73 -13.68 16.31 -15.28
N ALA A 74 -13.08 16.93 -16.30
CA ALA A 74 -12.06 16.30 -17.12
C ALA A 74 -10.81 15.94 -16.31
N VAL A 75 -10.34 16.84 -15.44
CA VAL A 75 -9.18 16.60 -14.58
C VAL A 75 -9.41 15.40 -13.67
N PHE A 76 -10.56 15.31 -12.99
CA PHE A 76 -10.88 14.16 -12.14
C PHE A 76 -11.02 12.86 -12.94
N CYS A 77 -11.64 12.90 -14.13
CA CYS A 77 -11.73 11.73 -15.00
C CYS A 77 -10.33 11.24 -15.44
N ILE A 78 -9.42 12.14 -15.80
CA ILE A 78 -8.05 11.80 -16.21
C ILE A 78 -7.25 11.25 -15.01
N ALA A 79 -7.30 11.94 -13.87
CA ALA A 79 -6.63 11.54 -12.63
C ALA A 79 -7.14 10.19 -12.08
N SER A 80 -8.27 9.67 -12.57
CA SER A 80 -8.75 8.35 -12.17
C SER A 80 -8.00 7.20 -12.86
N LYS A 81 -7.44 7.49 -14.03
CA LYS A 81 -6.75 6.51 -14.87
C LYS A 81 -5.23 6.65 -14.81
N ARG A 82 -4.73 7.89 -14.82
CA ARG A 82 -3.30 8.17 -14.91
C ARG A 82 -2.87 9.48 -14.22
N PRO A 83 -1.59 9.61 -13.82
CA PRO A 83 -1.02 10.87 -13.39
C PRO A 83 -1.11 11.96 -14.47
N ILE A 84 -1.41 13.19 -14.06
CA ILE A 84 -1.57 14.32 -14.98
C ILE A 84 -0.19 14.79 -15.43
N GLY A 85 0.06 14.74 -16.73
CA GLY A 85 1.40 14.98 -17.30
C GLY A 85 2.08 13.71 -17.81
N SER A 86 1.57 12.52 -17.44
CA SER A 86 2.04 11.25 -17.98
C SER A 86 1.10 10.67 -19.04
N LYS A 87 1.67 9.89 -19.97
CA LYS A 87 0.90 9.03 -20.89
C LYS A 87 0.64 7.64 -20.30
N GLN A 88 1.39 7.26 -19.28
CA GLN A 88 1.34 5.94 -18.64
C GLN A 88 0.37 5.92 -17.46
N ASP A 89 -0.24 4.76 -17.22
CA ASP A 89 -1.08 4.51 -16.06
C ASP A 89 -0.23 4.36 -14.78
N TYR A 90 -0.88 4.46 -13.62
CA TYR A 90 -0.21 4.36 -12.31
C TYR A 90 0.62 3.07 -12.09
N GLY A 91 0.37 2.00 -12.86
CA GLY A 91 1.05 0.71 -12.73
C GLY A 91 2.16 0.44 -13.75
N ASN A 92 2.44 1.37 -14.68
CA ASN A 92 3.47 1.16 -15.70
C ASN A 92 4.75 1.93 -15.33
N GLN A 93 5.88 1.23 -15.30
CA GLN A 93 7.13 1.71 -14.67
C GLN A 93 8.15 2.28 -15.65
N ASP A 94 7.99 2.04 -16.95
CA ASP A 94 9.06 2.29 -17.93
C ASP A 94 9.29 3.79 -18.26
N GLY A 95 8.54 4.73 -17.64
CA GLY A 95 8.42 6.11 -18.14
C GLY A 95 8.95 7.26 -17.29
N TYR A 96 9.34 7.07 -16.03
CA TYR A 96 9.49 8.21 -15.09
C TYR A 96 10.92 8.68 -14.82
N ARG A 97 11.87 8.26 -15.67
CA ARG A 97 13.33 8.31 -15.49
C ARG A 97 13.99 9.69 -15.28
N LYS A 98 13.30 10.80 -15.54
CA LYS A 98 13.85 12.16 -15.33
C LYS A 98 12.78 13.20 -14.96
N GLU A 99 11.51 12.83 -15.06
CA GLU A 99 10.37 13.75 -14.97
C GLU A 99 9.45 13.41 -13.79
N LEU A 100 9.80 12.46 -12.92
CA LEU A 100 8.93 12.01 -11.83
C LEU A 100 8.52 13.18 -10.93
N ASP A 101 9.47 13.98 -10.43
CA ASP A 101 9.17 15.14 -9.58
C ASP A 101 8.31 16.19 -10.29
N ALA A 102 8.60 16.42 -11.58
CA ALA A 102 7.83 17.34 -12.41
C ALA A 102 6.40 16.85 -12.61
N ILE A 103 6.20 15.55 -12.80
CA ILE A 103 4.89 14.90 -12.97
C ILE A 103 4.13 14.89 -11.64
N LEU A 104 4.78 14.56 -10.52
CA LEU A 104 4.19 14.60 -9.18
C LEU A 104 3.69 16.01 -8.86
N THR A 105 4.56 17.00 -9.00
CA THR A 105 4.22 18.41 -8.75
C THR A 105 3.09 18.89 -9.65
N LYS A 106 3.15 18.56 -10.95
CA LYS A 106 2.10 18.92 -11.92
C LYS A 106 0.78 18.25 -11.59
N HIS A 107 0.81 16.99 -11.16
CA HIS A 107 -0.38 16.23 -10.82
C HIS A 107 -1.07 16.74 -9.57
N GLU A 108 -0.31 16.98 -8.50
CA GLU A 108 -0.83 17.55 -7.25
C GLU A 108 -1.40 18.94 -7.47
N ASN A 109 -0.69 19.79 -8.22
CA ASN A 109 -1.18 21.13 -8.55
C ASN A 109 -2.47 21.07 -9.37
N ALA A 110 -2.58 20.15 -10.33
CA ALA A 110 -3.78 20.02 -11.14
C ALA A 110 -4.98 19.48 -10.34
N ILE A 111 -4.79 18.50 -9.45
CA ILE A 111 -5.84 18.01 -8.55
C ILE A 111 -6.30 19.13 -7.61
N ARG A 112 -5.36 19.84 -6.97
CA ARG A 112 -5.67 20.95 -6.06
C ARG A 112 -6.41 22.07 -6.79
N ALA A 113 -5.98 22.45 -7.98
CA ALA A 113 -6.67 23.44 -8.81
C ALA A 113 -8.09 22.99 -9.16
N ALA A 114 -8.29 21.73 -9.55
CA ALA A 114 -9.61 21.20 -9.86
C ALA A 114 -10.54 21.19 -8.64
N GLN A 115 -10.04 20.87 -7.44
CA GLN A 115 -10.84 20.94 -6.21
C GLN A 115 -11.28 22.38 -5.88
N ILE A 116 -10.37 23.35 -5.99
CA ILE A 116 -10.69 24.76 -5.73
C ILE A 116 -11.73 25.26 -6.74
N ILE A 117 -11.52 25.01 -8.03
CA ILE A 117 -12.45 25.43 -9.08
C ILE A 117 -13.80 24.71 -8.92
N GLN A 118 -13.82 23.45 -8.49
CA GLN A 118 -15.06 22.71 -8.24
C GLN A 118 -15.91 23.41 -7.17
N VAL A 119 -15.31 23.85 -6.06
CA VAL A 119 -16.03 24.59 -5.01
C VAL A 119 -16.62 25.88 -5.55
N VAL A 120 -15.84 26.63 -6.34
CA VAL A 120 -16.32 27.86 -6.98
C VAL A 120 -17.49 27.57 -7.94
N VAL A 121 -17.35 26.55 -8.80
CA VAL A 121 -18.38 26.09 -9.75
C VAL A 121 -19.65 25.69 -9.00
N ALA A 122 -19.54 24.94 -7.91
CA ALA A 122 -20.69 24.54 -7.10
C ALA A 122 -21.45 25.75 -6.53
N LEU A 123 -20.73 26.76 -6.03
CA LEU A 123 -21.33 27.99 -5.49
C LEU A 123 -22.03 28.83 -6.57
N ILE A 124 -21.43 28.96 -7.76
CA ILE A 124 -21.98 29.82 -8.83
C ILE A 124 -23.03 29.12 -9.70
N THR A 125 -23.19 27.79 -9.59
CA THR A 125 -24.13 27.01 -10.41
C THR A 125 -25.56 27.54 -10.31
N VAL A 126 -26.07 27.77 -9.09
CA VAL A 126 -27.44 28.28 -8.89
C VAL A 126 -27.59 29.74 -9.37
N PRO A 127 -26.73 30.69 -8.95
CA PRO A 127 -26.80 32.07 -9.46
C PRO A 127 -26.73 32.18 -10.98
N ILE A 128 -25.81 31.47 -11.64
CA ILE A 128 -25.63 31.52 -13.09
C ILE A 128 -26.83 30.90 -13.81
N THR A 129 -27.29 29.74 -13.35
CA THR A 129 -28.49 29.11 -13.92
C THR A 129 -29.70 30.02 -13.78
N SER A 130 -29.87 30.64 -12.61
CA SER A 130 -30.96 31.59 -12.36
C SER A 130 -30.88 32.81 -13.27
N ALA A 131 -29.70 33.40 -13.42
CA ALA A 131 -29.49 34.57 -14.27
C ALA A 131 -29.82 34.27 -15.74
N ILE A 132 -29.32 33.15 -16.28
CA ILE A 132 -29.61 32.74 -17.67
C ILE A 132 -31.10 32.43 -17.84
N CYS A 133 -31.74 31.77 -16.87
CA CYS A 133 -33.18 31.53 -16.88
C CYS A 133 -33.99 32.85 -16.88
N SER A 134 -33.65 33.80 -16.01
CA SER A 134 -34.30 35.13 -15.95
C SER A 134 -34.15 35.93 -17.25
N MET A 135 -33.01 35.82 -17.93
CA MET A 135 -32.78 36.44 -19.25
C MET A 135 -33.59 35.75 -20.36
N ALA A 136 -33.65 34.42 -20.35
CA ALA A 136 -34.46 33.65 -21.29
C ALA A 136 -35.97 33.88 -21.10
N LEU A 137 -36.41 34.06 -19.85
CA LEU A 137 -37.80 34.38 -19.51
C LEU A 137 -38.28 35.70 -20.09
N ALA A 138 -37.42 36.73 -20.08
CA ALA A 138 -37.72 38.01 -20.72
C ALA A 138 -38.03 37.83 -22.22
N SER A 139 -37.34 36.91 -22.89
CA SER A 139 -37.61 36.56 -24.29
C SER A 139 -38.87 35.69 -24.46
N PHE A 140 -39.16 34.80 -23.50
CA PHE A 140 -40.33 33.92 -23.55
C PHE A 140 -41.65 34.69 -23.41
N ILE A 141 -41.73 35.66 -22.51
CA ILE A 141 -42.95 36.44 -22.30
C ILE A 141 -43.31 37.34 -23.49
N GLN A 142 -42.36 37.63 -24.38
CA GLN A 142 -42.56 38.53 -25.52
C GLN A 142 -42.71 37.82 -26.88
N THR A 143 -42.20 36.59 -27.02
CA THR A 143 -42.09 35.92 -28.33
C THR A 143 -42.72 34.52 -28.36
N GLY A 144 -43.35 34.19 -29.49
CA GLY A 144 -43.96 32.88 -29.75
C GLY A 144 -45.42 32.76 -29.32
N GLY A 145 -46.11 31.72 -29.80
CA GLY A 145 -47.53 31.48 -29.51
C GLY A 145 -47.80 30.95 -28.09
N ALA A 146 -46.80 30.33 -27.44
CA ALA A 146 -46.94 29.83 -26.07
C ALA A 146 -47.00 30.95 -25.02
N ARG A 147 -46.56 32.18 -25.35
CA ARG A 147 -46.58 33.33 -24.43
C ARG A 147 -47.99 33.67 -23.96
N THR A 148 -49.00 33.51 -24.83
CA THR A 148 -50.39 33.90 -24.55
C THR A 148 -51.05 33.02 -23.47
N LYS A 149 -50.42 31.89 -23.14
CA LYS A 149 -50.86 30.99 -22.06
C LYS A 149 -50.42 31.44 -20.67
N LEU A 150 -49.59 32.47 -20.55
CA LEU A 150 -49.12 32.99 -19.26
C LEU A 150 -50.08 34.01 -18.68
N ASN A 151 -50.53 33.78 -17.44
CA ASN A 151 -51.25 34.79 -16.66
C ASN A 151 -50.30 35.61 -15.77
N LEU A 152 -50.78 36.75 -15.27
CA LEU A 152 -50.00 37.68 -14.47
C LEU A 152 -49.46 37.01 -13.18
N ARG A 153 -50.24 36.11 -12.57
CA ARG A 153 -49.81 35.32 -11.41
C ARG A 153 -48.61 34.41 -11.70
N GLN A 154 -48.59 33.73 -12.84
CA GLN A 154 -47.46 32.89 -13.29
C GLN A 154 -46.24 33.74 -13.60
N THR A 155 -46.42 34.88 -14.28
CA THR A 155 -45.31 35.79 -14.59
C THR A 155 -44.71 36.43 -13.35
N MET A 156 -45.51 36.76 -12.34
CA MET A 156 -45.03 37.23 -11.04
C MET A 156 -44.17 36.18 -10.34
N ALA A 157 -44.61 34.91 -10.33
CA ALA A 157 -43.81 33.84 -9.77
C ALA A 157 -42.52 33.54 -10.55
N LEU A 158 -42.52 33.78 -11.87
CA LEU A 158 -41.30 33.72 -12.69
C LEU A 158 -40.36 34.90 -12.40
N ALA A 159 -40.89 36.09 -12.15
CA ALA A 159 -40.09 37.27 -11.77
C ALA A 159 -39.47 37.13 -10.37
N ASP A 160 -40.17 36.47 -9.45
CA ASP A 160 -39.69 36.16 -8.09
C ASP A 160 -38.71 34.97 -8.04
N GLN A 161 -38.23 34.49 -9.20
CA GLN A 161 -37.37 33.31 -9.32
C GLN A 161 -37.96 32.07 -8.62
N GLY A 162 -39.24 31.80 -8.86
CA GLY A 162 -40.00 30.76 -8.16
C GLY A 162 -39.47 29.34 -8.30
N TRP A 163 -38.53 29.09 -9.22
CA TRP A 163 -37.81 27.82 -9.31
C TRP A 163 -36.81 27.61 -8.16
N ILE A 164 -36.34 28.65 -7.46
CA ILE A 164 -35.44 28.53 -6.29
C ILE A 164 -36.21 28.66 -4.96
N SER A 165 -37.39 29.29 -4.97
CA SER A 165 -38.14 29.60 -3.74
C SER A 165 -38.95 28.40 -3.22
N PRO A 166 -38.64 27.85 -2.03
CA PRO A 166 -39.39 26.73 -1.46
C PRO A 166 -40.86 27.07 -1.21
N ARG A 167 -41.17 28.35 -0.96
CA ARG A 167 -42.54 28.84 -0.76
C ARG A 167 -43.38 28.64 -2.03
N ILE A 168 -42.82 28.89 -3.20
CA ILE A 168 -43.49 28.74 -4.48
C ILE A 168 -43.64 27.25 -4.84
N TRP A 169 -42.73 26.39 -4.36
CA TRP A 169 -42.82 24.95 -4.61
C TRP A 169 -44.08 24.31 -4.03
N THR A 170 -44.52 24.76 -2.85
CA THR A 170 -45.80 24.30 -2.25
C THR A 170 -47.03 24.70 -3.09
N MET A 171 -46.89 25.62 -4.04
CA MET A 171 -47.96 26.13 -4.88
C MET A 171 -47.81 25.75 -6.37
N TYR A 172 -46.95 24.77 -6.70
CA TYR A 172 -46.66 24.36 -8.08
C TYR A 172 -47.91 24.01 -8.90
N SER A 173 -48.92 23.39 -8.31
CA SER A 173 -50.18 23.05 -9.00
C SER A 173 -51.02 24.26 -9.41
N LYS A 174 -50.79 25.43 -8.79
CA LYS A 174 -51.57 26.66 -9.02
C LYS A 174 -50.81 27.73 -9.80
N VAL A 175 -49.48 27.62 -9.87
CA VAL A 175 -48.57 28.63 -10.45
C VAL A 175 -47.65 28.02 -11.51
N GLY A 176 -47.80 26.71 -11.77
CA GLY A 176 -47.05 25.98 -12.77
C GLY A 176 -47.16 26.58 -14.17
N SER A 177 -46.03 26.72 -14.84
CA SER A 177 -45.93 27.11 -16.24
C SER A 177 -44.75 26.37 -16.88
N LEU A 178 -44.80 26.12 -18.19
CA LEU A 178 -43.71 25.45 -18.92
C LEU A 178 -42.32 26.06 -18.62
N PRO A 179 -42.11 27.38 -18.69
CA PRO A 179 -40.79 27.95 -18.42
C PRO A 179 -40.37 27.83 -16.94
N LEU A 180 -41.33 27.80 -16.00
CA LEU A 180 -41.04 27.53 -14.58
C LEU A 180 -40.53 26.10 -14.39
N TYR A 181 -41.14 25.11 -15.04
CA TYR A 181 -40.71 23.71 -14.97
C TYR A 181 -39.34 23.49 -15.61
N ILE A 182 -39.05 24.15 -16.73
CA ILE A 182 -37.73 24.08 -17.37
C ILE A 182 -36.67 24.69 -16.46
N ALA A 183 -36.91 25.88 -15.91
CA ALA A 183 -35.97 26.54 -15.00
C ALA A 183 -35.71 25.71 -13.73
N PHE A 184 -36.78 25.17 -13.12
CA PHE A 184 -36.69 24.29 -11.97
C PHE A 184 -35.91 23.01 -12.27
N GLY A 185 -36.27 22.31 -13.35
CA GLY A 185 -35.59 21.09 -13.78
C GLY A 185 -34.10 21.34 -14.06
N LEU A 186 -33.78 22.45 -14.72
CA LEU A 186 -32.39 22.79 -15.02
C LEU A 186 -31.58 23.13 -13.78
N THR A 187 -32.16 23.87 -12.82
CA THR A 187 -31.52 24.11 -11.52
C THR A 187 -31.35 22.83 -10.71
N LEU A 188 -32.34 21.94 -10.74
CA LEU A 188 -32.30 20.66 -10.03
C LEU A 188 -31.21 19.75 -10.60
N VAL A 189 -31.13 19.62 -11.92
CA VAL A 189 -30.08 18.84 -12.61
C VAL A 189 -28.70 19.42 -12.28
N GLY A 190 -28.55 20.74 -12.28
CA GLY A 190 -27.29 21.40 -11.90
C GLY A 190 -26.88 21.12 -10.45
N VAL A 191 -27.80 21.27 -9.50
CA VAL A 191 -27.55 21.00 -8.07
C VAL A 191 -27.25 19.52 -7.83
N ILE A 192 -28.02 18.61 -8.42
CA ILE A 192 -27.79 17.17 -8.32
C ILE A 192 -26.41 16.81 -8.86
N PHE A 193 -26.01 17.38 -10.00
CA PHE A 193 -24.67 17.16 -10.55
C PHE A 193 -23.57 17.56 -9.56
N GLN A 194 -23.66 18.74 -8.93
CA GLN A 194 -22.66 19.20 -7.96
C GLN A 194 -22.58 18.28 -6.74
N ILE A 195 -23.71 17.79 -6.23
CA ILE A 195 -23.76 16.85 -5.12
C ILE A 195 -23.14 15.50 -5.53
N LEU A 196 -23.53 14.96 -6.68
CA LEU A 196 -23.01 13.70 -7.20
C LEU A 196 -21.49 13.79 -7.43
N GLN A 197 -20.99 14.90 -7.96
CA GLN A 197 -19.56 15.12 -8.15
C GLN A 197 -18.80 15.08 -6.81
N GLY A 198 -19.35 15.65 -5.74
CA GLY A 198 -18.78 15.56 -4.39
C GLY A 198 -18.77 14.14 -3.80
N ILE A 199 -19.71 13.28 -4.20
CA ILE A 199 -19.82 11.89 -3.73
C ILE A 199 -18.92 10.94 -4.53
N PHE A 200 -18.88 11.12 -5.86
CA PHE A 200 -18.15 10.27 -6.80
C PHE A 200 -16.64 10.48 -6.71
N VAL A 201 -16.18 11.72 -6.54
CA VAL A 201 -14.75 12.04 -6.52
C VAL A 201 -14.20 11.76 -5.12
N ARG A 202 -13.54 10.62 -4.95
CA ARG A 202 -12.78 10.28 -3.73
C ARG A 202 -11.29 10.32 -4.02
N ILE A 203 -10.48 10.89 -3.14
CA ILE A 203 -9.02 10.85 -3.26
C ILE A 203 -8.49 9.71 -2.41
N THR A 204 -7.72 8.82 -3.02
CA THR A 204 -7.08 7.68 -2.36
C THR A 204 -5.59 7.66 -2.70
N PRO A 205 -4.72 7.28 -1.77
CA PRO A 205 -3.31 7.06 -2.09
C PRO A 205 -3.19 5.89 -3.07
N ALA A 206 -2.40 6.07 -4.11
CA ALA A 206 -1.93 5.02 -4.99
C ALA A 206 -0.41 4.96 -4.89
N GLN A 207 0.15 3.75 -4.91
CA GLN A 207 1.60 3.59 -4.98
C GLN A 207 2.02 3.53 -6.46
N MET A 208 3.11 4.21 -6.75
CA MET A 208 3.67 4.34 -8.08
C MET A 208 5.15 4.00 -8.03
N ALA A 209 5.65 3.32 -9.04
CA ALA A 209 7.05 2.91 -9.07
C ALA A 209 8.02 4.09 -9.06
N SER A 210 9.12 3.94 -8.33
CA SER A 210 10.20 4.91 -8.25
C SER A 210 11.40 4.47 -9.10
N GLU A 211 12.26 5.42 -9.46
CA GLU A 211 13.44 5.16 -10.29
C GLU A 211 14.53 4.35 -9.56
N GLU A 212 14.44 4.16 -8.23
CA GLU A 212 15.45 3.43 -7.44
C GLU A 212 15.58 1.93 -7.79
N THR A 213 14.65 1.40 -8.59
CA THR A 213 14.65 0.02 -9.10
C THR A 213 15.97 -0.46 -9.70
N ARG A 214 16.82 0.43 -10.26
CA ARG A 214 18.06 0.00 -10.92
C ARG A 214 19.29 -0.05 -10.00
N TYR A 215 19.23 0.55 -8.81
CA TYR A 215 20.37 0.64 -7.89
C TYR A 215 20.21 -0.24 -6.65
N ASN A 216 18.99 -0.62 -6.28
CA ASN A 216 18.72 -1.54 -5.16
C ASN A 216 18.65 -3.01 -5.62
N ASN A 217 19.66 -3.45 -6.36
CA ASN A 217 19.78 -4.84 -6.77
C ASN A 217 20.43 -5.64 -5.63
N HIS A 218 19.67 -6.56 -5.04
CA HIS A 218 20.22 -7.61 -4.20
C HIS A 218 20.54 -8.82 -5.08
N TYR A 219 21.66 -9.47 -4.85
CA TYR A 219 22.03 -10.67 -5.60
C TYR A 219 21.79 -11.90 -4.72
N VAL A 220 21.03 -12.85 -5.25
CA VAL A 220 20.75 -14.16 -4.64
C VAL A 220 21.36 -15.26 -5.52
N PRO A 221 21.65 -16.45 -4.99
CA PRO A 221 22.13 -17.56 -5.82
C PRO A 221 21.10 -17.96 -6.86
N ASP A 222 21.56 -18.42 -8.03
CA ASP A 222 20.74 -19.18 -8.96
C ASP A 222 21.08 -20.67 -8.83
N LEU A 223 20.10 -21.51 -8.47
CA LEU A 223 20.34 -22.92 -8.10
C LEU A 223 21.01 -23.76 -9.19
N PRO A 224 20.57 -23.73 -10.47
CA PRO A 224 21.24 -24.50 -11.51
C PRO A 224 22.69 -24.09 -11.70
N ALA A 225 22.95 -22.78 -11.69
CA ALA A 225 24.29 -22.25 -11.85
C ALA A 225 25.17 -22.58 -10.63
N LEU A 226 24.63 -22.51 -9.41
CA LEU A 226 25.32 -22.89 -8.18
C LEU A 226 25.72 -24.36 -8.18
N ILE A 227 24.82 -25.27 -8.57
CA ILE A 227 25.05 -26.72 -8.58
C ILE A 227 25.97 -27.14 -9.73
N SER A 228 25.84 -26.50 -10.90
CA SER A 228 26.69 -26.80 -12.07
C SER A 228 28.06 -26.12 -12.02
N SER A 229 28.20 -25.02 -11.25
CA SER A 229 29.50 -24.40 -11.00
C SER A 229 30.31 -25.32 -10.09
N GLY A 230 31.04 -26.26 -10.69
CA GLY A 230 32.10 -26.98 -9.98
C GLY A 230 33.08 -25.95 -9.43
N GLY A 231 33.02 -25.70 -8.12
CA GLY A 231 33.89 -24.72 -7.47
C GLY A 231 35.34 -24.99 -7.83
N ARG A 232 36.08 -23.94 -8.20
CA ARG A 232 37.52 -24.00 -8.52
C ARG A 232 38.38 -24.42 -7.30
N TYR A 233 37.75 -24.55 -6.13
CA TYR A 233 38.36 -24.92 -4.85
C TYR A 233 37.41 -25.83 -4.06
N PRO A 234 37.94 -26.76 -3.24
CA PRO A 234 37.12 -27.53 -2.31
C PRO A 234 36.35 -26.55 -1.42
N THR A 235 35.02 -26.60 -1.45
CA THR A 235 34.22 -25.72 -0.59
C THR A 235 34.38 -26.17 0.86
N PRO A 236 34.84 -25.32 1.79
CA PRO A 236 35.10 -25.70 3.18
C PRO A 236 33.80 -25.86 4.01
N ARG A 237 32.67 -26.29 3.41
CA ARG A 237 31.32 -26.32 4.01
C ARG A 237 31.30 -26.99 5.38
N VAL A 238 31.86 -28.18 5.45
CA VAL A 238 31.93 -28.94 6.70
C VAL A 238 32.71 -28.17 7.77
N ILE A 239 33.80 -27.49 7.39
CA ILE A 239 34.65 -26.71 8.29
C ILE A 239 33.94 -25.42 8.73
N GLN A 240 33.28 -24.72 7.80
CA GLN A 240 32.52 -23.52 8.08
C GLN A 240 31.34 -23.82 9.00
N LEU A 241 30.59 -24.89 8.70
CA LEU A 241 29.50 -25.36 9.55
C LEU A 241 30.00 -25.72 10.95
N ARG A 242 31.14 -26.40 11.11
CA ARG A 242 31.74 -26.67 12.44
C ARG A 242 31.93 -25.39 13.23
N SER A 243 32.56 -24.38 12.63
CA SER A 243 32.78 -23.09 13.28
C SER A 243 31.46 -22.40 13.64
N ILE A 244 30.42 -22.51 12.81
CA ILE A 244 29.09 -21.97 13.09
C ILE A 244 28.47 -22.70 14.28
N LEU A 245 28.51 -24.03 14.30
CA LEU A 245 27.93 -24.86 15.38
C LEU A 245 28.58 -24.62 16.75
N GLU A 246 29.89 -24.29 16.77
CA GLU A 246 30.65 -23.96 17.99
C GLU A 246 30.53 -22.49 18.41
N SER A 247 30.07 -21.58 17.55
CA SER A 247 30.03 -20.13 17.85
C SER A 247 28.64 -19.58 18.16
N ILE A 248 27.58 -20.31 17.80
CA ILE A 248 26.21 -19.87 18.04
C ILE A 248 25.84 -20.01 19.51
N THR A 249 25.25 -18.95 20.04
CA THR A 249 24.71 -18.89 21.40
C THR A 249 23.20 -18.74 21.36
N GLU A 250 22.55 -18.88 22.51
CA GLU A 250 21.09 -18.74 22.59
C GLU A 250 20.61 -17.35 22.15
N ASN A 251 21.43 -16.31 22.33
CA ASN A 251 21.08 -14.93 22.02
C ASN A 251 21.30 -14.54 20.55
N HIS A 252 21.66 -15.50 19.70
CA HIS A 252 21.90 -15.24 18.28
C HIS A 252 20.57 -14.98 17.55
N TYR A 253 20.51 -13.83 16.87
CA TYR A 253 19.37 -13.40 16.06
C TYR A 253 19.50 -13.89 14.63
N GLU A 254 18.43 -14.47 14.08
CA GLU A 254 18.39 -15.02 12.73
C GLU A 254 17.45 -14.21 11.80
N PRO A 255 17.95 -13.15 11.13
CA PRO A 255 17.12 -12.32 10.25
C PRO A 255 16.61 -13.04 9.00
N PHE A 256 17.22 -14.16 8.63
CA PHE A 256 16.92 -14.92 7.41
C PHE A 256 15.97 -16.10 7.62
N LEU A 257 15.42 -16.25 8.84
CA LEU A 257 14.41 -17.26 9.15
C LEU A 257 13.04 -16.78 8.67
N TRP A 258 12.46 -17.50 7.71
CA TRP A 258 11.12 -17.21 7.23
C TRP A 258 10.11 -18.20 7.81
N VAL A 259 8.92 -17.68 8.08
CA VAL A 259 7.79 -18.43 8.65
C VAL A 259 6.59 -18.28 7.73
N LYS A 260 5.83 -19.36 7.54
CA LYS A 260 4.58 -19.29 6.78
C LYS A 260 3.55 -18.50 7.59
N PRO A 261 2.91 -17.49 7.01
CA PRO A 261 1.85 -16.77 7.71
C PRO A 261 0.61 -17.67 7.83
N GLU A 262 0.36 -18.23 9.02
CA GLU A 262 -0.87 -18.95 9.32
C GLU A 262 -1.99 -17.99 9.75
N GLY A 263 -2.96 -17.79 8.85
CA GLY A 263 -4.24 -17.12 9.14
C GLY A 263 -4.11 -15.65 9.61
N ASP A 264 -5.26 -14.99 9.83
CA ASP A 264 -5.32 -13.59 10.27
C ASP A 264 -4.88 -13.39 11.75
N GLY A 265 -4.26 -14.40 12.38
CA GLY A 265 -3.96 -14.43 13.81
C GLY A 265 -2.47 -14.50 14.19
N MET A 266 -1.57 -14.98 13.33
CA MET A 266 -0.16 -15.11 13.70
C MET A 266 0.75 -14.33 12.75
N CYS A 267 1.18 -13.17 13.27
CA CYS A 267 2.24 -12.28 12.82
C CYS A 267 2.30 -11.91 11.32
N ARG A 268 1.63 -10.81 10.96
CA ARG A 268 1.81 -10.12 9.67
C ARG A 268 3.18 -9.45 9.49
N ASN A 269 4.02 -9.43 10.52
CA ASN A 269 5.31 -8.76 10.52
C ASN A 269 6.24 -9.49 11.50
N PRO A 270 7.46 -9.94 11.11
CA PRO A 270 8.44 -10.53 12.02
C PRO A 270 8.73 -9.59 13.22
N THR A 271 8.66 -8.28 12.99
CA THR A 271 8.81 -7.27 14.05
C THR A 271 7.62 -7.18 15.02
N GLN A 272 6.43 -7.69 14.68
CA GLN A 272 5.26 -7.78 15.58
C GLN A 272 5.23 -9.10 16.36
N CYS A 273 5.92 -10.12 15.86
CA CYS A 273 6.31 -11.28 16.64
C CYS A 273 7.39 -10.96 17.70
N ARG A 274 7.81 -9.68 17.84
CA ARG A 274 8.87 -9.30 18.79
C ARG A 274 8.56 -9.66 20.24
N TYR A 275 7.32 -9.62 20.73
CA TYR A 275 6.99 -9.99 22.13
C TYR A 275 5.49 -10.26 22.27
N PRO A 276 5.09 -11.46 22.75
CA PRO A 276 4.92 -11.62 24.19
C PRO A 276 5.57 -12.87 24.80
N ASP A 277 6.24 -13.71 24.02
CA ASP A 277 6.96 -14.87 24.54
C ASP A 277 8.46 -14.69 24.29
N TYR A 278 9.26 -14.81 25.34
CA TYR A 278 10.72 -14.66 25.36
C TYR A 278 11.46 -15.78 24.57
N ARG A 279 10.81 -16.37 23.56
CA ARG A 279 11.38 -17.47 22.79
C ARG A 279 12.37 -16.93 21.76
N ARG A 280 13.59 -17.43 21.83
CA ARG A 280 14.70 -17.10 20.94
C ARG A 280 14.50 -17.78 19.57
N ASP A 281 15.04 -17.22 18.48
CA ASP A 281 14.81 -17.72 17.11
C ASP A 281 15.12 -19.23 16.95
N PHE A 282 16.17 -19.71 17.61
CA PHE A 282 16.53 -21.13 17.58
C PHE A 282 15.62 -22.03 18.42
N GLN A 283 14.93 -21.49 19.42
CA GLN A 283 13.88 -22.23 20.13
C GLN A 283 12.64 -22.38 19.25
N ILE A 284 12.35 -21.42 18.38
CA ILE A 284 11.28 -21.54 17.38
C ILE A 284 11.62 -22.62 16.35
N ILE A 285 12.89 -22.68 15.91
CA ILE A 285 13.36 -23.72 14.97
C ILE A 285 13.31 -25.12 15.59
N ALA A 286 13.65 -25.24 16.87
CA ALA A 286 13.61 -26.51 17.60
C ALA A 286 12.17 -26.99 17.87
N ASP A 287 11.19 -26.07 17.92
CA ASP A 287 9.82 -26.38 18.30
C ASP A 287 9.04 -27.05 17.15
N SER A 288 8.49 -28.23 17.46
CA SER A 288 7.66 -29.01 16.54
C SER A 288 6.34 -28.32 16.16
N ASP A 289 5.92 -27.30 16.90
CA ASP A 289 4.70 -26.53 16.61
C ASP A 289 4.87 -25.62 15.37
N TYR A 290 6.09 -25.42 14.86
CA TYR A 290 6.40 -24.58 13.69
C TYR A 290 7.01 -25.39 12.51
N PRO A 291 6.23 -26.25 11.83
CA PRO A 291 6.77 -27.15 10.80
C PRO A 291 7.17 -26.45 9.49
N ASP A 292 6.68 -25.24 9.23
CA ASP A 292 6.83 -24.52 7.96
C ASP A 292 7.84 -23.35 8.05
N LEU A 293 9.05 -23.65 8.54
CA LEU A 293 10.19 -22.73 8.59
C LEU A 293 11.14 -22.96 7.40
N TRP A 294 11.68 -21.90 6.82
CA TRP A 294 12.68 -22.02 5.75
C TRP A 294 13.76 -20.95 5.81
N PHE A 295 14.90 -21.25 5.21
CA PHE A 295 15.96 -20.30 4.96
C PHE A 295 15.91 -19.79 3.52
N THR A 296 16.19 -18.50 3.35
CA THR A 296 16.49 -17.89 2.05
C THR A 296 17.54 -16.80 2.26
N PRO A 297 18.40 -16.52 1.26
CA PRO A 297 19.43 -15.48 1.34
C PRO A 297 18.84 -14.07 1.20
N LEU A 298 17.68 -13.80 1.82
CA LEU A 298 17.06 -12.49 1.99
C LEU A 298 16.38 -12.41 3.36
N PRO A 299 16.43 -11.26 4.04
CA PRO A 299 15.76 -11.07 5.32
C PRO A 299 14.27 -11.42 5.27
N SER A 300 13.71 -11.90 6.38
CA SER A 300 12.30 -12.29 6.53
C SER A 300 11.30 -11.16 6.28
N ASP A 301 11.72 -9.91 6.41
CA ASP A 301 10.94 -8.70 6.15
C ASP A 301 11.13 -8.14 4.73
N TYR A 302 11.86 -8.85 3.85
CA TYR A 302 12.14 -8.37 2.50
C TYR A 302 10.88 -8.33 1.62
N ASN A 303 10.63 -7.17 1.01
CA ASN A 303 9.51 -6.93 0.11
C ASN A 303 9.99 -6.21 -1.15
N THR A 304 9.58 -6.72 -2.31
CA THR A 304 9.91 -6.15 -3.63
C THR A 304 9.15 -4.86 -3.94
N GLY A 305 8.16 -4.53 -3.10
CA GLY A 305 7.36 -3.32 -3.14
C GLY A 305 6.46 -3.27 -4.36
N VAL A 306 6.45 -2.15 -5.09
CA VAL A 306 5.59 -1.94 -6.26
C VAL A 306 6.19 -2.43 -7.57
N TYR A 307 7.27 -3.22 -7.52
CA TYR A 307 7.93 -3.73 -8.70
C TYR A 307 6.94 -4.44 -9.65
N LYS A 308 7.11 -4.24 -10.96
CA LYS A 308 6.16 -4.71 -11.97
C LYS A 308 6.10 -6.22 -12.10
N GLU A 309 7.16 -6.92 -11.75
CA GLU A 309 7.23 -8.37 -11.94
C GLU A 309 7.29 -9.08 -10.59
N LEU A 310 6.65 -10.25 -10.54
CA LEU A 310 6.82 -11.15 -9.42
C LEU A 310 8.23 -11.72 -9.51
N GLN A 311 8.95 -11.65 -8.40
CA GLN A 311 10.33 -12.12 -8.33
C GLN A 311 10.41 -13.36 -7.47
N TYR A 312 11.29 -14.25 -7.87
CA TYR A 312 11.43 -15.58 -7.28
C TYR A 312 12.85 -15.77 -6.80
N VAL A 313 12.97 -16.31 -5.59
CA VAL A 313 14.27 -16.56 -4.95
C VAL A 313 14.31 -17.98 -4.40
N PRO A 314 15.50 -18.59 -4.31
CA PRO A 314 15.61 -19.91 -3.75
C PRO A 314 15.33 -19.89 -2.25
N ARG A 315 14.69 -20.96 -1.78
CA ARG A 315 14.56 -21.30 -0.37
C ARG A 315 14.89 -22.77 -0.16
N ILE A 316 15.32 -23.08 1.06
CA ILE A 316 15.60 -24.44 1.50
C ILE A 316 15.00 -24.65 2.89
N ASN A 317 14.42 -25.82 3.12
CA ASN A 317 13.94 -26.23 4.44
C ASN A 317 14.20 -27.72 4.65
N THR A 318 14.51 -28.09 5.89
CA THR A 318 14.78 -29.47 6.29
C THR A 318 13.92 -29.81 7.48
N THR A 319 13.25 -30.96 7.40
CA THR A 319 12.52 -31.56 8.52
C THR A 319 13.30 -32.77 9.01
N VAL A 320 13.52 -32.86 10.31
CA VAL A 320 14.30 -33.94 10.92
C VAL A 320 13.39 -34.81 11.76
N THR A 321 13.59 -36.12 11.64
CA THR A 321 12.99 -37.13 12.52
C THR A 321 14.10 -37.92 13.19
N TYR A 322 13.91 -38.22 14.47
CA TYR A 322 14.86 -38.95 15.31
C TYR A 322 14.10 -40.11 15.93
N THR A 323 14.48 -41.35 15.62
CA THR A 323 13.74 -42.54 16.06
C THR A 323 14.68 -43.60 16.60
N ASN A 324 14.33 -44.20 17.73
CA ASN A 324 15.03 -45.37 18.28
C ASN A 324 14.86 -46.59 17.36
N MET A 325 15.92 -47.39 17.21
CA MET A 325 15.94 -48.61 16.42
C MET A 325 16.57 -49.76 17.21
N THR A 326 16.39 -50.97 16.72
CA THR A 326 17.07 -52.15 17.28
C THR A 326 18.40 -52.42 16.57
N ALA A 327 19.32 -53.14 17.23
CA ALA A 327 20.59 -53.55 16.62
C ALA A 327 20.42 -54.34 15.31
N ALA A 328 19.29 -55.03 15.13
CA ALA A 328 18.98 -55.78 13.92
C ALA A 328 18.61 -54.89 12.72
N GLU A 329 18.23 -53.64 12.96
CA GLU A 329 17.88 -52.64 11.94
C GLU A 329 19.09 -51.81 11.48
N TRP A 330 20.28 -52.05 12.07
CA TRP A 330 21.51 -51.38 11.68
C TRP A 330 21.89 -51.72 10.22
N PRO A 331 22.19 -50.74 9.36
CA PRO A 331 22.44 -51.00 7.95
C PRO A 331 23.67 -51.88 7.71
N SER A 332 23.54 -52.85 6.81
CA SER A 332 24.64 -53.73 6.41
C SER A 332 25.78 -52.99 5.70
N GLU A 333 25.48 -51.81 5.17
CA GLU A 333 26.36 -50.92 4.46
C GLU A 333 27.26 -50.11 5.41
N CYS A 334 26.90 -50.01 6.70
CA CYS A 334 27.63 -49.28 7.71
C CYS A 334 28.84 -50.07 8.22
N VAL A 335 29.81 -50.24 7.33
CA VAL A 335 31.08 -50.94 7.58
C VAL A 335 32.22 -49.97 7.33
N ARG A 336 33.25 -50.07 8.17
CA ARG A 336 34.49 -49.30 8.06
C ARG A 336 35.10 -49.41 6.65
N ASP A 337 35.65 -48.30 6.15
CA ASP A 337 36.38 -48.19 4.88
C ASP A 337 35.59 -48.56 3.60
N LYS A 338 34.25 -48.64 3.68
CA LYS A 338 33.42 -48.84 2.50
C LYS A 338 33.39 -47.58 1.62
N GLU A 339 33.70 -47.74 0.35
CA GLU A 339 33.71 -46.63 -0.62
C GLU A 339 32.33 -45.94 -0.71
N GLY A 340 32.34 -44.60 -0.71
CA GLY A 340 31.13 -43.77 -0.78
C GLY A 340 30.35 -43.64 0.54
N VAL A 341 30.55 -44.52 1.53
CA VAL A 341 29.85 -44.47 2.82
C VAL A 341 30.62 -43.63 3.82
N PHE A 342 29.94 -42.80 4.61
CA PHE A 342 30.55 -42.15 5.77
C PHE A 342 30.44 -43.08 6.98
N PHE A 343 31.56 -43.32 7.67
CA PHE A 343 31.61 -44.10 8.90
C PHE A 343 32.60 -43.45 9.86
N ALA A 344 32.24 -43.26 11.11
CA ALA A 344 33.12 -42.78 12.17
C ALA A 344 32.86 -43.56 13.46
N GLU A 345 33.93 -43.84 14.21
CA GLU A 345 33.89 -44.70 15.40
C GLU A 345 34.88 -44.18 16.44
N TYR A 346 34.37 -43.92 17.65
CA TYR A 346 35.12 -43.33 18.75
C TYR A 346 35.03 -44.23 19.97
N HIS A 347 36.20 -44.66 20.45
CA HIS A 347 36.36 -45.50 21.63
C HIS A 347 37.40 -44.88 22.56
N SER A 348 37.01 -44.62 23.81
CA SER A 348 37.93 -44.17 24.85
C SER A 348 37.56 -44.81 26.18
N HIS A 349 38.52 -45.53 26.78
CA HIS A 349 38.38 -46.12 28.12
C HIS A 349 39.48 -45.54 29.01
N ARG A 350 39.09 -44.76 30.04
CA ARG A 350 40.03 -44.05 30.93
C ARG A 350 39.68 -44.31 32.40
N PRO A 351 40.64 -44.59 33.29
CA PRO A 351 40.36 -45.04 34.66
C PRO A 351 39.58 -44.05 35.55
N ARG A 352 39.60 -42.75 35.23
CA ARG A 352 38.86 -41.69 35.96
C ARG A 352 37.84 -40.96 35.10
N ALA A 353 37.78 -41.24 33.79
CA ALA A 353 36.80 -40.69 32.89
C ALA A 353 35.71 -41.73 32.59
N TYR A 354 34.62 -41.29 31.98
CA TYR A 354 33.57 -42.18 31.52
C TYR A 354 33.92 -42.73 30.14
N ASP A 355 33.49 -43.95 29.87
CA ASP A 355 33.73 -44.61 28.58
C ASP A 355 32.96 -43.91 27.47
N ILE A 356 33.65 -43.61 26.38
CA ILE A 356 33.04 -43.11 25.15
C ILE A 356 32.95 -44.29 24.19
N ASP A 357 31.74 -44.62 23.77
CA ASP A 357 31.47 -45.53 22.68
C ASP A 357 30.39 -44.91 21.78
N LEU A 358 30.83 -44.47 20.60
CA LEU A 358 30.00 -43.82 19.60
C LEU A 358 30.39 -44.34 18.22
N THR A 359 29.41 -44.84 17.47
CA THR A 359 29.54 -45.09 16.03
C THR A 359 28.53 -44.25 15.27
N ALA A 360 28.98 -43.53 14.24
CA ALA A 360 28.14 -42.75 13.33
C ALA A 360 28.31 -43.27 11.89
N CYS A 361 27.21 -43.42 11.16
CA CYS A 361 27.25 -43.91 9.79
C CYS A 361 26.20 -43.24 8.88
N MET A 362 26.59 -42.92 7.65
CA MET A 362 25.65 -42.58 6.57
C MET A 362 25.87 -43.52 5.38
N PRO A 363 24.89 -44.38 5.06
CA PRO A 363 25.04 -45.40 4.00
C PRO A 363 24.96 -44.82 2.58
N THR A 364 24.49 -43.58 2.43
CA THR A 364 24.37 -42.90 1.13
C THR A 364 25.74 -42.48 0.60
N ASN A 365 25.93 -42.52 -0.73
CA ASN A 365 27.18 -42.10 -1.36
C ASN A 365 27.47 -40.60 -1.11
N ILE A 366 28.43 -40.28 -0.26
CA ILE A 366 28.84 -38.91 0.08
C ILE A 366 29.76 -38.27 -0.97
N SER A 367 30.22 -39.04 -1.95
CA SER A 367 31.05 -38.55 -3.06
C SER A 367 30.23 -37.87 -4.16
N ASP A 368 28.92 -38.15 -4.24
CA ASP A 368 28.02 -37.60 -5.25
C ASP A 368 27.12 -36.49 -4.68
N THR A 369 26.72 -35.55 -5.55
CA THR A 369 25.68 -34.56 -5.18
C THR A 369 24.29 -35.18 -5.31
N PRO A 370 23.42 -35.10 -4.29
CA PRO A 370 22.03 -35.52 -4.40
C PRO A 370 21.17 -34.51 -5.20
N TRP A 371 21.72 -33.33 -5.52
CA TRP A 371 21.01 -32.26 -6.22
C TRP A 371 21.25 -32.26 -7.73
N GLN A 372 20.22 -31.88 -8.47
CA GLN A 372 20.23 -31.64 -9.91
C GLN A 372 20.26 -30.13 -10.21
N ALA A 373 20.96 -29.74 -11.28
CA ALA A 373 21.02 -28.35 -11.73
C ALA A 373 19.70 -27.93 -12.43
N THR A 374 18.65 -27.66 -11.66
CA THR A 374 17.30 -27.28 -12.15
C THR A 374 16.65 -26.20 -11.29
N HIS A 375 15.78 -25.38 -11.90
CA HIS A 375 14.96 -24.39 -11.19
C HIS A 375 13.73 -25.01 -10.53
N ASN A 376 13.37 -26.25 -10.88
CA ASN A 376 12.24 -26.95 -10.29
C ASN A 376 12.54 -27.35 -8.84
N ARG A 377 11.46 -27.60 -8.09
CA ARG A 377 11.56 -28.14 -6.75
C ARG A 377 12.28 -29.49 -6.75
N GLN A 378 13.13 -29.66 -5.76
CA GLN A 378 13.87 -30.89 -5.50
C GLN A 378 13.67 -31.26 -4.04
N ASP A 379 13.33 -32.53 -3.81
CA ASP A 379 13.19 -33.09 -2.48
C ASP A 379 14.19 -34.25 -2.35
N ILE A 380 15.02 -34.21 -1.30
CA ILE A 380 15.98 -35.27 -0.98
C ILE A 380 15.68 -35.82 0.40
N THR A 381 16.06 -37.09 0.61
CA THR A 381 16.01 -37.73 1.91
C THR A 381 17.40 -38.26 2.25
N GLU A 382 17.88 -37.88 3.43
CA GLU A 382 19.19 -38.29 3.96
C GLU A 382 18.98 -39.06 5.26
N GLU A 383 19.82 -40.07 5.50
CA GLU A 383 19.76 -40.92 6.68
C GLU A 383 21.13 -41.00 7.38
N LEU A 384 21.13 -40.81 8.69
CA LEU A 384 22.28 -40.97 9.58
C LEU A 384 21.90 -41.95 10.69
N TYR A 385 22.80 -42.89 10.96
CA TYR A 385 22.66 -43.93 11.96
C TYR A 385 23.67 -43.68 13.07
N LEU A 386 23.20 -43.67 14.32
CA LEU A 386 24.05 -43.53 15.51
C LEU A 386 23.91 -44.76 16.39
N ASN A 387 25.04 -45.27 16.86
CA ASN A 387 25.14 -46.22 17.95
C ASN A 387 25.83 -45.50 19.10
N VAL A 388 25.14 -45.32 20.23
CA VAL A 388 25.60 -44.55 21.38
C VAL A 388 25.47 -45.39 22.63
N THR A 389 26.55 -45.53 23.39
CA THR A 389 26.50 -46.13 24.73
C THR A 389 26.50 -45.00 25.78
N ALA A 390 25.40 -44.86 26.52
CA ALA A 390 25.19 -43.75 27.46
C ALA A 390 25.73 -44.06 28.87
N ARG A 391 25.97 -43.00 29.66
CA ARG A 391 26.63 -43.05 30.99
C ARG A 391 25.96 -43.97 32.04
N TYR A 392 24.72 -44.41 31.81
CA TYR A 392 23.91 -45.16 32.77
C TYR A 392 23.26 -46.41 32.19
N GLU A 393 23.50 -46.73 30.92
CA GLU A 393 22.92 -47.90 30.27
C GLU A 393 24.03 -48.89 29.90
N GLU A 394 23.89 -50.14 30.34
CA GLU A 394 24.82 -51.21 30.00
C GLU A 394 24.67 -51.68 28.54
N SER A 395 23.65 -51.19 27.82
CA SER A 395 23.32 -51.61 26.46
C SER A 395 23.48 -50.47 25.44
N PRO A 396 24.00 -50.76 24.23
CA PRO A 396 24.09 -49.78 23.17
C PRO A 396 22.70 -49.35 22.68
N LEU A 397 22.51 -48.03 22.53
CA LEU A 397 21.32 -47.43 21.95
C LEU A 397 21.55 -47.13 20.47
N TYR A 398 20.60 -47.54 19.62
CA TYR A 398 20.68 -47.30 18.19
C TYR A 398 19.61 -46.29 17.76
N TYR A 399 20.00 -45.31 16.96
CA TYR A 399 19.12 -44.24 16.50
C TYR A 399 19.20 -44.01 15.01
N LYS A 400 18.03 -43.78 14.40
CA LYS A 400 17.87 -43.35 13.01
C LYS A 400 17.53 -41.88 12.99
N ILE A 401 18.33 -41.11 12.27
CA ILE A 401 18.04 -39.72 11.96
C ILE A 401 17.70 -39.65 10.48
N THR A 402 16.47 -39.25 10.17
CA THR A 402 16.03 -39.05 8.78
C THR A 402 15.73 -37.57 8.56
N ALA A 403 16.44 -36.96 7.61
CA ALA A 403 16.21 -35.57 7.20
C ALA A 403 15.56 -35.54 5.82
N LYS A 404 14.43 -34.84 5.70
CA LYS A 404 13.78 -34.55 4.42
C LYS A 404 14.00 -33.08 4.10
N THR A 405 14.74 -32.81 3.04
CA THR A 405 15.10 -31.46 2.62
C THR A 405 14.40 -31.12 1.31
N SER A 406 13.72 -29.98 1.28
CA SER A 406 13.12 -29.39 0.08
C SER A 406 13.88 -28.15 -0.33
N LEU A 407 14.26 -28.07 -1.60
CA LEU A 407 14.96 -26.96 -2.23
C LEU A 407 14.21 -26.50 -3.47
N GLY A 408 14.05 -25.20 -3.65
CA GLY A 408 13.43 -24.66 -4.87
C GLY A 408 13.14 -23.18 -4.73
N TYR A 409 12.29 -22.64 -5.61
CA TYR A 409 11.99 -21.21 -5.64
C TYR A 409 10.63 -20.90 -5.02
N PHE A 410 10.52 -19.73 -4.39
CA PHE A 410 9.24 -19.17 -3.94
C PHE A 410 9.11 -17.72 -4.38
N GLU A 411 7.87 -17.24 -4.41
CA GLU A 411 7.54 -15.86 -4.79
C GLU A 411 7.76 -14.91 -3.61
N LEU A 412 8.51 -13.83 -3.83
CA LEU A 412 8.72 -12.80 -2.81
C LEU A 412 7.46 -11.96 -2.58
N PRO A 413 7.25 -11.42 -1.36
CA PRO A 413 6.22 -10.42 -1.10
C PRO A 413 6.34 -9.21 -2.07
N SER A 414 5.19 -8.77 -2.58
CA SER A 414 5.06 -7.61 -3.46
C SER A 414 3.68 -6.95 -3.31
N ALA A 415 3.54 -5.70 -3.73
CA ALA A 415 2.23 -5.05 -3.79
C ALA A 415 1.24 -5.79 -4.70
N LYS A 416 1.73 -6.60 -5.66
CA LYS A 416 0.91 -7.40 -6.58
C LYS A 416 0.29 -8.64 -5.94
N ASN A 417 0.99 -9.27 -5.00
CA ASN A 417 0.52 -10.46 -4.30
C ASN A 417 -0.04 -10.16 -2.89
N GLY A 418 -0.32 -8.88 -2.61
CA GLY A 418 -0.87 -8.46 -1.32
C GLY A 418 0.15 -8.46 -0.18
N ASN A 419 1.43 -8.26 -0.50
CA ASN A 419 2.57 -8.29 0.43
C ASN A 419 2.72 -9.63 1.15
N ARG A 420 2.55 -10.74 0.44
CA ARG A 420 2.65 -12.09 1.00
C ARG A 420 3.63 -12.94 0.20
N ALA A 421 4.44 -13.72 0.90
CA ALA A 421 5.30 -14.72 0.27
C ALA A 421 4.44 -15.85 -0.32
N GLY A 422 4.80 -16.30 -1.52
CA GLY A 422 4.17 -17.45 -2.16
C GLY A 422 4.67 -18.79 -1.59
N PRO A 423 4.01 -19.90 -1.94
CA PRO A 423 4.46 -21.24 -1.59
C PRO A 423 5.74 -21.62 -2.37
N LEU A 424 6.36 -22.74 -1.99
CA LEU A 424 7.39 -23.39 -2.81
C LEU A 424 6.76 -23.80 -4.14
N LEU A 425 7.41 -23.45 -5.24
CA LEU A 425 6.93 -23.75 -6.59
C LEU A 425 7.41 -25.13 -7.01
N ASP A 426 6.50 -25.99 -7.45
CA ASP A 426 6.86 -27.32 -7.96
C ASP A 426 7.64 -27.22 -9.29
N ASN A 427 7.12 -26.42 -10.23
CA ASN A 427 7.77 -26.12 -11.51
C ASN A 427 8.07 -24.62 -11.60
N CYS A 428 9.32 -24.27 -11.89
CA CYS A 428 9.74 -22.88 -12.02
C CYS A 428 10.34 -22.64 -13.41
N SER A 429 9.53 -22.08 -14.32
CA SER A 429 9.99 -21.68 -15.65
C SER A 429 10.51 -20.24 -15.60
N LEU A 430 11.74 -20.07 -15.10
CA LEU A 430 12.42 -18.78 -15.15
C LEU A 430 13.10 -18.63 -16.52
N PRO A 431 13.09 -17.44 -17.13
CA PRO A 431 13.82 -17.21 -18.37
C PRO A 431 15.30 -17.54 -18.14
N ARG A 432 15.83 -18.37 -19.05
CA ARG A 432 17.19 -18.88 -19.01
C ARG A 432 18.15 -17.71 -19.25
N ILE A 433 19.17 -17.58 -18.41
CA ILE A 433 20.32 -16.72 -18.69
C ILE A 433 21.21 -17.55 -19.61
N ASP A 434 21.06 -17.36 -20.93
CA ASP A 434 21.79 -18.16 -21.91
C ASP A 434 23.21 -17.63 -22.17
N ASP A 435 24.11 -18.61 -22.33
CA ASP A 435 25.46 -18.64 -22.92
C ASP A 435 26.62 -17.96 -22.17
N TRP A 436 27.49 -18.78 -21.53
CA TRP A 436 28.94 -18.88 -21.84
C TRP A 436 29.68 -20.01 -21.09
N GLY A 437 30.15 -21.01 -21.86
CA GLY A 437 31.49 -21.62 -21.75
C GLY A 437 31.81 -22.54 -20.56
N SER A 438 31.66 -23.86 -20.77
CA SER A 438 32.34 -24.87 -19.96
C SER A 438 33.86 -24.83 -20.16
N ARG A 439 34.65 -24.96 -19.09
CA ARG A 439 36.05 -25.39 -19.18
C ARG A 439 36.33 -26.50 -18.17
N ASP A 440 36.67 -27.66 -18.71
CA ASP A 440 37.37 -28.74 -18.02
C ASP A 440 38.70 -28.26 -17.44
N SER A 441 39.03 -28.78 -16.25
CA SER A 441 40.39 -29.26 -15.99
C SER A 441 40.40 -30.17 -14.76
N SER A 442 40.87 -31.41 -14.99
CA SER A 442 41.42 -32.34 -14.01
C SER A 442 42.42 -31.67 -13.08
N TRP A 443 42.55 -32.15 -11.83
CA TRP A 443 43.80 -32.61 -11.20
C TRP A 443 43.55 -32.83 -9.69
N ASP A 444 43.55 -34.10 -9.28
CA ASP A 444 43.74 -34.52 -7.90
C ASP A 444 45.21 -34.33 -7.47
N LYS A 445 45.41 -33.96 -6.19
CA LYS A 445 46.27 -34.64 -5.19
C LYS A 445 46.80 -33.68 -4.13
N GLY A 446 46.82 -34.14 -2.87
CA GLY A 446 47.69 -33.58 -1.84
C GLY A 446 47.31 -33.89 -0.39
N LEU A 447 47.20 -35.17 -0.01
CA LEU A 447 47.19 -35.61 1.39
C LEU A 447 48.57 -35.46 2.03
N ALA A 448 48.60 -35.11 3.32
CA ALA A 448 49.69 -35.47 4.22
C ALA A 448 49.09 -35.95 5.55
N VAL A 449 49.18 -37.26 5.77
CA VAL A 449 48.71 -38.00 6.94
C VAL A 449 49.77 -37.97 8.05
N ARG A 450 49.32 -37.93 9.30
CA ARG A 450 50.05 -38.49 10.45
C ARG A 450 49.12 -39.43 11.22
N ASP A 451 49.51 -40.69 11.29
CA ASP A 451 49.02 -41.64 12.29
C ASP A 451 49.50 -41.25 13.69
N THR A 452 48.66 -41.47 14.71
CA THR A 452 48.87 -42.56 15.69
C THR A 452 47.68 -42.68 16.67
N ASN A 453 47.15 -43.91 16.77
CA ASN A 453 46.39 -44.56 17.86
C ASN A 453 45.29 -43.79 18.63
N GLY A 454 44.05 -44.22 18.36
CA GLY A 454 42.86 -44.05 19.21
C GLY A 454 41.76 -43.24 18.52
N SER A 455 40.67 -43.90 18.12
CA SER A 455 39.52 -43.40 17.31
C SER A 455 39.70 -43.39 15.77
N TYR A 456 38.61 -43.68 15.04
CA TYR A 456 38.50 -43.67 13.58
C TYR A 456 37.49 -42.60 13.16
N ALA A 457 37.97 -41.43 12.74
CA ALA A 457 37.11 -40.30 12.38
C ALA A 457 36.53 -40.34 10.95
N GLY A 458 36.63 -41.51 10.30
CA GLY A 458 36.33 -41.70 8.88
C GLY A 458 37.56 -41.69 7.98
N ASN A 459 37.37 -42.11 6.73
CA ASN A 459 38.44 -42.17 5.75
C ASN A 459 38.78 -40.76 5.23
N VAL A 460 39.87 -40.19 5.73
CA VAL A 460 40.44 -38.87 5.37
C VAL A 460 40.74 -38.74 3.86
N THR A 461 40.88 -39.86 3.15
CA THR A 461 41.18 -39.89 1.71
C THR A 461 39.92 -39.97 0.83
N GLN A 462 38.74 -40.11 1.43
CA GLN A 462 37.48 -40.23 0.71
C GLN A 462 37.11 -38.91 0.06
N SER A 463 36.76 -38.97 -1.23
CA SER A 463 36.29 -37.79 -1.96
C SER A 463 34.90 -37.38 -1.45
N ILE A 464 34.76 -36.14 -1.02
CA ILE A 464 33.49 -35.54 -0.60
C ILE A 464 32.94 -34.71 -1.77
N GLY A 465 31.67 -34.94 -2.12
CA GLY A 465 31.01 -34.22 -3.21
C GLY A 465 30.88 -32.70 -2.94
N ASN A 466 30.94 -31.90 -4.00
CA ASN A 466 30.93 -30.43 -3.90
C ASN A 466 29.59 -29.81 -3.46
N HIS A 467 28.49 -30.58 -3.40
CA HIS A 467 27.16 -30.10 -2.97
C HIS A 467 26.39 -31.19 -2.21
N ILE A 468 26.98 -31.78 -1.19
CA ILE A 468 26.29 -32.74 -0.30
C ILE A 468 25.07 -32.10 0.40
N GLY A 469 24.13 -32.94 0.85
CA GLY A 469 22.92 -32.48 1.51
C GLY A 469 23.16 -31.92 2.93
N PRO A 470 22.18 -31.20 3.51
CA PRO A 470 22.32 -30.57 4.82
C PRO A 470 22.62 -31.56 5.95
N LEU A 471 21.97 -32.72 5.99
CA LEU A 471 22.22 -33.70 7.04
C LEU A 471 23.60 -34.32 6.88
N THR A 472 24.02 -34.64 5.65
CA THR A 472 25.37 -35.15 5.36
C THR A 472 26.44 -34.15 5.81
N THR A 473 26.24 -32.87 5.51
CA THR A 473 27.16 -31.79 5.93
C THR A 473 27.22 -31.70 7.45
N LEU A 474 26.06 -31.77 8.13
CA LEU A 474 25.97 -31.74 9.59
C LEU A 474 26.64 -32.96 10.25
N GLY A 475 26.42 -34.17 9.72
CA GLY A 475 27.03 -35.38 10.28
C GLY A 475 28.55 -35.38 10.11
N LEU A 476 29.06 -34.96 8.96
CA LEU A 476 30.51 -34.75 8.76
C LEU A 476 31.05 -33.67 9.70
N ALA A 477 30.27 -32.61 9.97
CA ALA A 477 30.68 -31.55 10.88
C ALA A 477 30.79 -32.05 12.32
N LEU A 478 29.80 -32.83 12.80
CA LEU A 478 29.71 -33.33 14.17
C LEU A 478 30.59 -34.56 14.45
N PHE A 479 30.74 -35.46 13.49
CA PHE A 479 31.33 -36.79 13.70
C PHE A 479 32.52 -37.10 12.78
N GLY A 480 32.78 -36.29 11.75
CA GLY A 480 33.90 -36.52 10.84
C GLY A 480 35.24 -36.01 11.37
N GLU A 481 36.29 -36.17 10.57
CA GLU A 481 37.64 -35.68 10.86
C GLU A 481 37.69 -34.18 11.19
N GLY A 482 38.31 -33.77 12.30
CA GLY A 482 38.38 -32.39 12.74
C GLY A 482 37.11 -31.87 13.42
N SER A 483 36.16 -32.75 13.70
CA SER A 483 35.02 -32.48 14.59
C SER A 483 35.45 -32.26 16.05
N TYR A 484 34.53 -31.78 16.88
CA TYR A 484 34.75 -31.60 18.32
C TYR A 484 35.18 -32.90 19.02
N ILE A 485 34.54 -34.03 18.68
CA ILE A 485 34.82 -35.35 19.24
C ILE A 485 36.22 -35.82 18.83
N GLU A 486 36.51 -35.79 17.52
CA GLU A 486 37.78 -36.25 16.98
C GLU A 486 38.97 -35.51 17.60
N LYS A 487 38.95 -34.17 17.59
CA LYS A 487 40.08 -33.38 18.08
C LYS A 487 40.42 -33.70 19.55
N ARG A 488 39.38 -33.83 20.38
CA ARG A 488 39.53 -34.04 21.83
C ARG A 488 39.84 -35.49 22.21
N VAL A 489 39.35 -36.47 21.45
CA VAL A 489 39.68 -37.89 21.68
C VAL A 489 41.06 -38.24 21.15
N SER A 490 41.43 -37.75 19.96
CA SER A 490 42.74 -38.01 19.34
C SER A 490 43.86 -37.28 20.07
N ASN A 491 43.64 -36.03 20.51
CA ASN A 491 44.68 -35.19 21.12
C ASN A 491 44.19 -34.44 22.38
N PRO A 492 43.76 -35.15 23.45
CA PRO A 492 43.19 -34.53 24.65
C PRO A 492 44.18 -33.58 25.35
N SER A 493 45.48 -33.88 25.31
CA SER A 493 46.53 -33.06 25.91
C SER A 493 46.65 -31.66 25.29
N ALA A 494 46.21 -31.46 24.05
CA ALA A 494 46.25 -30.15 23.39
C ALA A 494 45.26 -29.14 24.00
N PHE A 495 44.25 -29.63 24.73
CA PHE A 495 43.20 -28.83 25.35
C PHE A 495 43.41 -28.63 26.86
N VAL A 496 44.42 -29.28 27.45
CA VAL A 496 44.73 -29.11 28.88
C VAL A 496 45.39 -27.76 29.12
N ILE A 497 44.76 -26.91 29.93
CA ILE A 497 45.24 -25.55 30.19
C ILE A 497 46.05 -25.53 31.48
N ASN A 498 47.36 -25.29 31.34
CA ASN A 498 48.25 -25.13 32.47
C ASN A 498 48.19 -23.71 33.03
N ARG A 499 47.26 -23.47 33.96
CA ARG A 499 47.15 -22.18 34.66
C ARG A 499 48.28 -21.98 35.67
N THR A 500 48.83 -20.77 35.70
CA THR A 500 49.77 -20.35 36.74
C THR A 500 49.08 -20.35 38.09
N LYS A 501 49.63 -21.12 39.03
CA LYS A 501 49.19 -21.08 40.43
C LYS A 501 49.75 -19.82 41.09
N VAL A 502 48.92 -19.13 41.85
CA VAL A 502 49.32 -17.99 42.68
C VAL A 502 49.42 -18.50 44.12
N TYR A 503 50.52 -18.19 44.79
CA TYR A 503 50.67 -18.53 46.20
C TYR A 503 49.90 -17.51 47.04
N ASP A 504 48.94 -17.99 47.82
CA ASP A 504 48.29 -17.20 48.85
C ASP A 504 49.09 -17.30 50.15
N ALA A 505 49.65 -16.17 50.58
CA ALA A 505 50.32 -16.10 51.87
C ALA A 505 49.33 -16.19 53.05
N GLU A 506 48.04 -15.88 52.85
CA GLU A 506 47.02 -15.93 53.89
C GLU A 506 46.56 -17.36 54.19
N TYR A 507 46.48 -18.20 53.15
CA TYR A 507 46.07 -19.61 53.26
C TYR A 507 47.23 -20.62 53.25
N ASP A 508 48.48 -20.14 53.17
CA ASP A 508 49.69 -20.96 52.98
C ASP A 508 49.51 -22.02 51.87
N ALA A 509 48.88 -21.61 50.78
CA ALA A 509 48.43 -22.53 49.75
C ALA A 509 48.52 -21.90 48.35
N TRP A 510 48.84 -22.74 47.37
CA TRP A 510 48.76 -22.38 45.97
C TRP A 510 47.32 -22.51 45.48
N TYR A 511 46.75 -21.44 44.95
CA TYR A 511 45.42 -21.45 44.34
C TYR A 511 45.47 -20.94 42.89
N THR A 512 44.49 -21.35 42.10
CA THR A 512 44.25 -20.80 40.77
C THR A 512 43.26 -19.64 40.87
N PRO A 513 43.56 -18.44 40.32
CA PRO A 513 42.65 -17.30 40.33
C PRO A 513 41.25 -17.68 39.80
N TRP A 514 40.19 -17.17 40.45
CA TRP A 514 38.79 -17.49 40.12
C TRP A 514 38.26 -16.81 38.85
N SER A 515 39.06 -15.97 38.19
CA SER A 515 38.70 -15.47 36.86
C SER A 515 38.63 -16.64 35.89
N SER A 516 37.54 -16.82 35.16
CA SER A 516 37.39 -17.85 34.14
C SER A 516 37.24 -17.21 32.77
N ASN A 517 37.91 -17.78 31.78
CA ASN A 517 37.74 -17.40 30.38
C ASN A 517 36.99 -18.52 29.68
N CYS A 518 36.06 -18.15 28.80
CA CYS A 518 35.50 -19.05 27.80
C CYS A 518 36.63 -19.44 26.85
N ASP A 519 37.05 -20.70 26.88
CA ASP A 519 38.09 -21.22 25.99
C ASP A 519 37.48 -21.83 24.73
N SER A 520 36.39 -22.57 24.90
CA SER A 520 35.69 -23.21 23.79
C SER A 520 34.20 -23.41 24.08
N SER A 521 33.42 -23.78 23.08
CA SER A 521 32.03 -24.19 23.26
C SER A 521 31.80 -25.53 22.56
N MET A 522 30.95 -26.34 23.18
CA MET A 522 30.47 -27.58 22.60
C MET A 522 29.50 -27.26 21.43
N PRO A 523 29.62 -27.95 20.29
CA PRO A 523 28.72 -27.75 19.16
C PRO A 523 27.26 -27.91 19.59
N LEU A 524 26.39 -26.98 19.17
CA LEU A 524 24.96 -27.00 19.49
C LEU A 524 24.65 -26.96 21.00
N SER A 525 25.59 -26.52 21.86
CA SER A 525 25.43 -26.46 23.33
C SER A 525 24.13 -25.77 23.78
N PHE A 526 23.72 -24.70 23.08
CA PHE A 526 22.49 -23.97 23.34
C PHE A 526 21.20 -24.78 23.09
N ALA A 527 21.24 -25.77 22.18
CA ALA A 527 20.10 -26.63 21.89
C ALA A 527 19.92 -27.73 22.95
N PHE A 528 20.97 -28.02 23.72
CA PHE A 528 20.98 -29.08 24.74
C PHE A 528 20.57 -28.59 26.15
N THR A 529 19.92 -27.43 26.28
CA THR A 529 19.39 -26.85 27.55
C THR A 529 20.42 -26.61 28.67
N SER A 530 21.72 -26.59 28.35
CA SER A 530 22.79 -26.31 29.31
C SER A 530 22.90 -24.82 29.63
N THR A 531 23.02 -24.47 30.91
CA THR A 531 23.37 -23.11 31.38
C THR A 531 24.86 -22.77 31.22
N ARG A 532 25.68 -23.72 30.78
CA ARG A 532 27.07 -23.49 30.34
C ARG A 532 27.12 -23.49 28.82
N GLU A 533 27.03 -22.29 28.25
CA GLU A 533 27.24 -22.05 26.80
C GLU A 533 28.72 -22.18 26.40
N CYS A 534 29.63 -22.20 27.37
CA CYS A 534 31.06 -22.28 27.16
C CYS A 534 31.76 -23.15 28.20
N ASP A 535 32.77 -23.88 27.72
CA ASP A 535 33.75 -24.58 28.53
C ASP A 535 34.77 -23.55 29.02
N GLN A 536 34.96 -23.53 30.33
CA GLN A 536 35.82 -22.56 30.98
C GLN A 536 37.21 -23.15 31.13
N ASP A 537 38.22 -22.32 30.97
CA ASP A 537 39.62 -22.76 31.07
C ASP A 537 40.03 -23.33 32.44
N PHE A 538 39.19 -23.22 33.48
CA PHE A 538 39.39 -23.92 34.74
C PHE A 538 38.90 -25.38 34.73
N ASP A 539 38.01 -25.76 33.81
CA ASP A 539 37.44 -27.11 33.69
C ASP A 539 38.48 -28.07 33.02
N HIS A 540 39.37 -27.55 32.17
CA HIS A 540 40.39 -28.31 31.42
C HIS A 540 41.68 -28.66 32.22
N LYS A 541 41.56 -29.32 33.37
CA LYS A 541 42.70 -29.59 34.29
C LYS A 541 43.60 -30.76 33.87
N ASP A 542 43.01 -31.77 33.26
CA ASP A 542 43.70 -32.98 32.80
C ASP A 542 42.93 -33.61 31.64
N GLU A 543 43.53 -34.64 31.01
CA GLU A 543 42.92 -35.34 29.88
C GLU A 543 41.60 -36.03 30.24
N ASP A 544 41.42 -36.47 31.50
CA ASP A 544 40.20 -37.17 31.92
C ASP A 544 39.00 -36.20 31.94
N TYR A 545 39.20 -34.92 32.27
CA TYR A 545 38.18 -33.87 32.15
C TYR A 545 37.79 -33.63 30.68
N ILE A 546 38.76 -33.52 29.77
CA ILE A 546 38.50 -33.32 28.33
C ILE A 546 37.67 -34.49 27.76
N ILE A 547 38.02 -35.72 28.11
CA ILE A 547 37.25 -36.90 27.73
C ILE A 547 35.87 -36.92 28.40
N GLY A 548 35.76 -36.45 29.65
CA GLY A 548 34.49 -36.28 30.35
C GLY A 548 33.54 -35.29 29.68
N GLU A 549 34.05 -34.23 29.07
CA GLU A 549 33.28 -33.26 28.27
C GLU A 549 32.75 -33.90 26.98
N VAL A 550 33.61 -34.62 26.26
CA VAL A 550 33.19 -35.36 25.05
C VAL A 550 32.13 -36.40 25.40
N ASN A 551 32.30 -37.14 26.51
CA ASN A 551 31.28 -38.07 26.97
C ASN A 551 29.95 -37.35 27.29
N SER A 552 30.01 -36.18 27.91
CA SER A 552 28.81 -35.38 28.21
C SER A 552 28.13 -34.92 26.93
N PHE A 553 28.89 -34.53 25.91
CA PHE A 553 28.39 -34.22 24.57
C PHE A 553 27.69 -35.41 23.92
N VAL A 554 28.37 -36.56 23.88
CA VAL A 554 27.84 -37.81 23.28
C VAL A 554 26.55 -38.25 23.98
N ASN A 555 26.49 -38.09 25.30
CA ASN A 555 25.32 -38.46 26.10
C ASN A 555 24.06 -37.65 25.73
N TRP A 556 24.18 -36.45 25.16
CA TRP A 556 23.00 -35.70 24.71
C TRP A 556 22.30 -36.34 23.52
N PHE A 557 23.03 -37.11 22.69
CA PHE A 557 22.43 -37.88 21.62
C PHE A 557 21.66 -39.11 22.12
N SER A 558 21.80 -39.50 23.39
CA SER A 558 20.96 -40.56 23.97
C SER A 558 19.53 -40.10 24.27
N GLN A 559 19.26 -38.79 24.27
CA GLN A 559 17.94 -38.22 24.56
C GLN A 559 17.20 -37.87 23.26
N GLU A 560 16.15 -38.63 22.93
CA GLU A 560 15.41 -38.48 21.67
C GLU A 560 14.92 -37.07 21.38
N THR A 561 14.28 -36.40 22.36
CA THR A 561 13.72 -35.05 22.16
C THR A 561 14.81 -34.01 21.94
N THR A 562 15.83 -34.00 22.81
CA THR A 562 16.92 -33.03 22.78
C THR A 562 17.80 -33.22 21.56
N ALA A 563 18.09 -34.47 21.19
CA ALA A 563 18.82 -34.81 19.97
C ALA A 563 18.04 -34.37 18.73
N ARG A 564 16.72 -34.63 18.66
CA ARG A 564 15.87 -34.17 17.55
C ARG A 564 15.92 -32.66 17.38
N GLU A 565 15.80 -31.90 18.47
CA GLU A 565 15.86 -30.44 18.47
C GLU A 565 17.22 -29.93 17.98
N ALA A 566 18.31 -30.50 18.51
CA ALA A 566 19.67 -30.16 18.10
C ALA A 566 19.93 -30.47 16.62
N PHE A 567 19.48 -31.63 16.12
CA PHE A 567 19.59 -31.95 14.70
C PHE A 567 18.69 -31.08 13.82
N THR A 568 17.52 -30.64 14.30
CA THR A 568 16.63 -29.73 13.56
C THR A 568 17.29 -28.36 13.40
N VAL A 569 17.86 -27.81 14.48
CA VAL A 569 18.61 -26.56 14.45
C VAL A 569 19.89 -26.70 13.63
N GLY A 570 20.65 -27.77 13.83
CA GLY A 570 21.86 -28.06 13.05
C GLY A 570 21.57 -28.17 11.54
N ALA A 571 20.44 -28.78 11.17
CA ALA A 571 20.01 -28.88 9.77
C ALA A 571 19.62 -27.52 9.20
N TYR A 572 18.97 -26.66 9.98
CA TYR A 572 18.73 -25.26 9.60
C TYR A 572 20.03 -24.48 9.36
N LEU A 573 21.04 -24.67 10.22
CA LEU A 573 22.35 -24.03 10.05
C LEU A 573 23.12 -24.57 8.85
N ALA A 574 23.00 -25.87 8.57
CA ALA A 574 23.55 -26.47 7.35
C ALA A 574 22.84 -25.93 6.09
N ASN A 575 21.52 -25.75 6.13
CA ASN A 575 20.74 -25.10 5.09
C ASN A 575 21.20 -23.66 4.83
N LYS A 576 21.44 -22.91 5.90
CA LYS A 576 22.00 -21.56 5.85
C LYS A 576 23.39 -21.59 5.19
N ASP A 577 24.32 -22.40 5.68
CA ASP A 577 25.67 -22.51 5.08
C ASP A 577 25.61 -22.90 3.59
N TRP A 578 24.68 -23.78 3.21
CA TRP A 578 24.49 -24.23 1.84
C TRP A 578 24.07 -23.10 0.87
N LEU A 579 23.16 -22.22 1.29
CA LEU A 579 22.65 -21.11 0.47
C LEU A 579 23.37 -19.77 0.71
N ASP A 580 24.03 -19.53 1.84
CA ASP A 580 24.60 -18.23 2.24
C ASP A 580 25.97 -17.97 1.58
N GLN A 581 26.72 -19.02 1.20
CA GLN A 581 27.95 -18.86 0.39
C GLN A 581 27.70 -18.19 -0.97
N ALA A 582 26.43 -18.20 -1.43
CA ALA A 582 25.95 -17.43 -2.58
C ALA A 582 26.25 -15.92 -2.54
N ARG A 583 26.42 -15.38 -1.34
CA ARG A 583 26.65 -13.95 -1.08
C ARG A 583 28.12 -13.57 -1.08
N GLY A 584 29.03 -14.54 -0.98
CA GLY A 584 30.46 -14.30 -1.06
C GLY A 584 30.88 -13.83 -2.44
N TYR A 585 31.87 -12.92 -2.52
CA TYR A 585 32.45 -12.35 -3.75
C TYR A 585 33.00 -13.40 -4.75
N THR A 586 33.03 -14.68 -4.37
CA THR A 586 33.63 -15.81 -5.10
C THR A 586 32.74 -16.45 -6.14
N LEU A 587 31.43 -16.20 -6.15
CA LEU A 587 30.58 -16.70 -7.24
C LEU A 587 30.76 -15.91 -8.53
N SER A 588 30.85 -16.65 -9.64
CA SER A 588 30.77 -16.07 -10.97
C SER A 588 29.52 -15.19 -11.05
N TYR A 589 29.58 -14.13 -11.85
CA TYR A 589 28.42 -13.30 -12.19
C TYR A 589 27.24 -14.17 -12.67
N ASP A 590 27.56 -15.30 -13.30
CA ASP A 590 26.61 -16.27 -13.87
C ASP A 590 25.86 -17.11 -12.82
N ALA A 591 26.34 -17.14 -11.56
CA ALA A 591 25.73 -17.92 -10.48
C ALA A 591 24.83 -17.08 -9.55
N ARG A 592 24.52 -15.84 -9.97
CA ARG A 592 23.70 -14.90 -9.20
C ARG A 592 22.52 -14.38 -10.01
N ARG A 593 21.40 -14.15 -9.33
CA ARG A 593 20.18 -13.52 -9.84
C ARG A 593 19.97 -12.18 -9.14
N ALA A 594 19.67 -11.15 -9.92
CA ALA A 594 19.29 -9.85 -9.36
C ALA A 594 17.85 -9.87 -8.87
N VAL A 595 17.64 -9.34 -7.67
CA VAL A 595 16.35 -9.08 -7.04
C VAL A 595 16.24 -7.58 -6.83
N VAL A 596 15.17 -7.00 -7.31
CA VAL A 596 14.90 -5.58 -7.31
C VAL A 596 13.85 -5.26 -6.25
N ALA A 597 14.13 -4.29 -5.39
CA ALA A 597 13.12 -3.72 -4.50
C ALA A 597 12.81 -2.27 -4.88
N ASP A 598 11.52 -1.94 -4.95
CA ASP A 598 11.05 -0.58 -5.16
C ASP A 598 9.88 -0.28 -4.23
N GLN A 599 10.14 0.53 -3.20
CA GLN A 599 9.13 0.93 -2.23
C GLN A 599 8.05 1.83 -2.86
N GLY A 600 8.35 2.42 -4.02
CA GLY A 600 7.48 3.32 -4.73
C GLY A 600 7.32 4.69 -4.06
N VAL A 601 6.64 5.58 -4.76
CA VAL A 601 6.20 6.88 -4.26
C VAL A 601 4.69 6.89 -4.18
N THR A 602 4.17 7.42 -3.07
CA THR A 602 2.74 7.59 -2.87
C THR A 602 2.24 8.81 -3.63
N ILE A 603 1.24 8.63 -4.48
CA ILE A 603 0.60 9.68 -5.28
C ILE A 603 -0.91 9.68 -5.05
N SER A 604 -1.51 10.88 -5.04
CA SER A 604 -2.97 11.03 -4.88
C SER A 604 -3.70 10.58 -6.15
N LYS A 605 -4.49 9.51 -6.09
CA LYS A 605 -5.34 9.05 -7.19
C LYS A 605 -6.79 9.36 -6.92
N THR A 606 -7.52 9.84 -7.92
CA THR A 606 -8.98 9.97 -7.81
C THR A 606 -9.64 8.61 -8.06
N LYS A 607 -10.34 8.07 -7.07
CA LYS A 607 -11.10 6.83 -7.18
C LYS A 607 -12.50 7.14 -7.66
N ILE A 608 -12.74 6.90 -8.95
CA ILE A 608 -14.03 7.05 -9.62
C ILE A 608 -14.23 5.82 -10.50
N THR A 609 -15.41 5.20 -10.40
CA THR A 609 -15.79 4.07 -11.24
C THR A 609 -16.24 4.53 -12.62
N ILE A 610 -16.21 3.63 -13.60
CA ILE A 610 -16.68 3.92 -14.97
C ILE A 610 -18.17 4.32 -14.95
N VAL A 611 -18.97 3.67 -14.10
CA VAL A 611 -20.40 3.97 -13.94
C VAL A 611 -20.61 5.41 -13.45
N GLU A 612 -19.86 5.83 -12.44
CA GLU A 612 -19.91 7.20 -11.91
C GLU A 612 -19.46 8.24 -12.94
N ILE A 613 -18.45 7.92 -13.76
CA ILE A 613 -18.02 8.79 -14.88
C ILE A 613 -19.15 8.96 -15.89
N ILE A 614 -19.85 7.88 -16.26
CA ILE A 614 -20.96 7.94 -17.23
C ILE A 614 -22.10 8.78 -16.66
N ILE A 615 -22.54 8.50 -15.43
CA ILE A 615 -23.63 9.23 -14.77
C ILE A 615 -23.27 10.71 -14.65
N GLY A 616 -22.09 11.03 -14.11
CA GLY A 616 -21.65 12.42 -13.97
C GLY A 616 -21.58 13.17 -15.29
N SER A 617 -21.09 12.52 -16.36
CA SER A 617 -21.01 13.12 -17.70
C SER A 617 -22.39 13.39 -18.31
N ILE A 618 -23.38 12.51 -18.08
CA ILE A 618 -24.75 12.71 -18.54
C ILE A 618 -25.39 13.92 -17.84
N PHE A 619 -25.29 14.01 -16.51
CA PHE A 619 -25.86 15.11 -15.74
C PHE A 619 -25.20 16.46 -16.09
N LEU A 620 -23.88 16.50 -16.21
CA LEU A 620 -23.15 17.69 -16.65
C LEU A 620 -23.57 18.09 -18.07
N GLY A 621 -23.62 17.13 -19.00
CA GLY A 621 -24.00 17.35 -20.38
C GLY A 621 -25.42 17.91 -20.52
N LEU A 622 -26.39 17.32 -19.82
CA LEU A 622 -27.79 17.80 -19.80
C LEU A 622 -27.89 19.21 -19.24
N HIS A 623 -27.17 19.52 -18.16
CA HIS A 623 -27.17 20.85 -17.57
C HIS A 623 -26.57 21.90 -18.53
N LEU A 624 -25.38 21.64 -19.07
CA LEU A 624 -24.70 22.56 -19.98
C LEU A 624 -25.48 22.74 -21.29
N LEU A 625 -26.07 21.67 -21.84
CA LEU A 625 -26.89 21.76 -23.05
C LEU A 625 -28.14 22.60 -22.80
N GLY A 626 -28.83 22.40 -21.67
CA GLY A 626 -30.00 23.19 -21.29
C GLY A 626 -29.66 24.67 -21.13
N LEU A 627 -28.56 24.99 -20.46
CA LEU A 627 -28.08 26.38 -20.32
C LEU A 627 -27.70 27.00 -21.66
N LEU A 628 -27.02 26.26 -22.53
CA LEU A 628 -26.66 26.73 -23.87
C LEU A 628 -27.90 27.07 -24.69
N VAL A 629 -28.89 26.19 -24.70
CA VAL A 629 -30.16 26.41 -25.42
C VAL A 629 -30.87 27.66 -24.89
N LEU A 630 -30.95 27.84 -23.57
CA LEU A 630 -31.57 29.03 -22.97
C LEU A 630 -30.78 30.31 -23.22
N ALA A 631 -29.44 30.26 -23.17
CA ALA A 631 -28.58 31.39 -23.47
C ALA A 631 -28.74 31.82 -24.94
N ILE A 632 -28.68 30.87 -25.87
CA ILE A 632 -28.95 31.09 -27.30
C ILE A 632 -30.35 31.67 -27.50
N TYR A 633 -31.36 31.09 -26.85
CA TYR A 633 -32.74 31.57 -26.92
C TYR A 633 -32.88 33.01 -26.43
N ALA A 634 -32.22 33.38 -25.33
CA ALA A 634 -32.20 34.75 -24.81
C ALA A 634 -31.55 35.73 -25.80
N VAL A 635 -30.48 35.34 -26.50
CA VAL A 635 -29.83 36.19 -27.51
C VAL A 635 -30.70 36.37 -28.74
N TYR A 636 -31.24 35.28 -29.31
CA TYR A 636 -32.10 35.34 -30.50
C TYR A 636 -33.45 36.00 -30.25
N GLY A 637 -33.93 35.94 -29.00
CA GLY A 637 -35.21 36.50 -28.58
C GLY A 637 -35.28 38.03 -28.66
N LYS A 638 -34.14 38.74 -28.60
CA LYS A 638 -34.02 40.21 -28.51
C LYS A 638 -34.94 40.80 -27.44
N PRO A 639 -34.68 40.51 -26.15
CA PRO A 639 -35.59 40.85 -25.07
C PRO A 639 -35.72 42.37 -24.90
N PHE A 640 -36.93 42.85 -24.60
CA PHE A 640 -37.20 44.27 -24.36
C PHE A 640 -36.59 44.79 -23.05
N VAL A 641 -36.24 43.87 -22.15
CA VAL A 641 -35.53 44.12 -20.88
C VAL A 641 -34.41 43.11 -20.68
N PRO A 642 -33.33 43.45 -19.96
CA PRO A 642 -32.21 42.53 -19.72
C PRO A 642 -32.60 41.25 -18.96
N TRP A 643 -33.51 41.34 -17.98
CA TRP A 643 -34.03 40.19 -17.23
C TRP A 643 -35.47 40.46 -16.76
N LEU A 644 -36.20 39.39 -16.46
CA LEU A 644 -37.51 39.48 -15.83
C LEU A 644 -37.32 39.76 -14.32
N GLY A 645 -37.72 40.94 -13.85
CA GLY A 645 -37.56 41.35 -12.45
C GLY A 645 -38.50 42.49 -12.04
N GLY A 646 -38.19 43.15 -10.92
CA GLY A 646 -39.07 44.14 -10.27
C GLY A 646 -39.52 45.29 -11.17
N GLU A 647 -38.66 45.76 -12.08
CA GLU A 647 -39.02 46.83 -13.03
C GLU A 647 -40.20 46.42 -13.93
N VAL A 648 -40.16 45.19 -14.46
CA VAL A 648 -41.25 44.66 -15.31
C VAL A 648 -42.51 44.47 -14.49
N MET A 649 -42.39 44.05 -13.23
CA MET A 649 -43.54 43.81 -12.35
C MET A 649 -44.21 45.10 -11.91
N ILE A 650 -43.46 46.20 -11.69
CA ILE A 650 -44.04 47.52 -11.44
C ILE A 650 -44.82 47.98 -12.67
N LYS A 651 -44.25 47.86 -13.87
CA LYS A 651 -44.92 48.19 -15.14
C LYS A 651 -46.19 47.34 -15.38
N ALA A 652 -46.14 46.05 -15.03
CA ALA A 652 -47.31 45.18 -15.09
C ALA A 652 -48.39 45.62 -14.08
N GLY A 653 -47.98 45.96 -12.86
CA GLY A 653 -48.86 46.43 -11.80
C GLY A 653 -49.55 47.75 -12.14
N THR A 654 -48.85 48.69 -12.78
CA THR A 654 -49.44 49.96 -13.24
C THR A 654 -50.47 49.74 -14.35
N VAL A 655 -50.23 48.81 -15.27
CA VAL A 655 -51.17 48.51 -16.37
C VAL A 655 -52.45 47.85 -15.86
N HIS A 656 -52.36 46.99 -14.84
CA HIS A 656 -53.51 46.27 -14.28
C HIS A 656 -54.08 46.91 -13.00
N ALA A 657 -53.68 48.13 -12.66
CA ALA A 657 -54.00 48.77 -11.37
C ALA A 657 -55.50 48.87 -11.09
N ASP A 658 -56.29 49.26 -12.09
CA ASP A 658 -57.75 49.42 -11.95
C ASP A 658 -58.45 48.06 -11.73
N ILE A 659 -57.97 47.01 -12.40
CA ILE A 659 -58.52 45.65 -12.29
C ILE A 659 -58.14 45.03 -10.94
N LEU A 660 -56.89 45.22 -10.51
CA LEU A 660 -56.37 44.65 -9.28
C LEU A 660 -56.96 45.36 -8.05
N SER A 661 -57.04 46.70 -8.06
CA SER A 661 -57.60 47.48 -6.94
C SER A 661 -59.07 47.21 -6.64
N ALA A 662 -59.83 46.69 -7.61
CA ALA A 662 -61.22 46.29 -7.44
C ALA A 662 -61.42 44.94 -6.71
N ALA A 663 -60.34 44.19 -6.42
CA ALA A 663 -60.44 42.89 -5.78
C ALA A 663 -60.47 43.01 -4.24
N GLU A 664 -61.54 42.52 -3.62
CA GLU A 664 -61.71 42.55 -2.16
C GLU A 664 -61.14 41.29 -1.50
N GLY A 665 -60.06 41.45 -0.75
CA GLY A 665 -59.43 40.37 0.01
C GLY A 665 -58.55 39.41 -0.80
N HIS A 666 -57.83 38.55 -0.08
CA HIS A 666 -56.70 37.79 -0.64
C HIS A 666 -57.08 36.72 -1.67
N ARG A 667 -58.28 36.12 -1.54
CA ARG A 667 -58.77 35.07 -2.45
C ARG A 667 -59.22 35.65 -3.79
N GLN A 668 -59.96 36.76 -3.76
CA GLN A 668 -60.40 37.47 -4.95
C GLN A 668 -59.20 38.06 -5.68
N TRP A 669 -58.25 38.68 -4.96
CA TRP A 669 -57.00 39.19 -5.52
C TRP A 669 -56.24 38.12 -6.32
N LYS A 670 -56.12 36.91 -5.79
CA LYS A 670 -55.46 35.77 -6.47
C LYS A 670 -56.20 35.28 -7.71
N GLN A 671 -57.52 35.37 -7.75
CA GLN A 671 -58.34 35.00 -8.91
C GLN A 671 -58.25 36.08 -10.00
N THR A 672 -58.32 37.35 -9.62
CA THR A 672 -58.15 38.50 -10.53
C THR A 672 -56.77 38.49 -11.20
N MET A 673 -55.69 38.23 -10.45
CA MET A 673 -54.35 38.07 -11.04
C MET A 673 -54.23 36.88 -12.00
N ALA A 674 -55.01 35.82 -11.82
CA ALA A 674 -54.99 34.67 -12.73
C ALA A 674 -55.77 34.94 -14.03
N ALA A 675 -56.67 35.92 -14.02
CA ALA A 675 -57.42 36.37 -15.20
C ALA A 675 -56.67 37.40 -16.04
N CYS A 676 -55.76 38.18 -15.44
CA CYS A 676 -54.93 39.15 -16.17
C CYS A 676 -53.86 38.45 -17.03
N PRO A 677 -53.62 38.91 -18.27
CA PRO A 677 -52.54 38.40 -19.11
C PRO A 677 -51.16 38.78 -18.54
N GLY A 678 -50.27 37.80 -18.47
CA GLY A 678 -48.90 37.94 -17.93
C GLY A 678 -47.81 38.05 -18.99
N PHE A 679 -48.18 38.24 -20.25
CA PHE A 679 -47.24 38.30 -21.38
C PHE A 679 -47.22 39.70 -22.00
N VAL A 680 -46.14 39.99 -22.73
CA VAL A 680 -45.90 41.27 -23.41
C VAL A 680 -45.97 41.05 -24.92
N GLY A 681 -46.43 42.06 -25.66
CA GLY A 681 -46.49 42.02 -27.11
C GLY A 681 -46.57 43.40 -27.73
N ASP A 682 -46.85 43.42 -29.03
CA ASP A 682 -47.06 44.64 -29.80
C ASP A 682 -48.56 44.93 -29.95
N GLU A 683 -49.01 46.03 -29.36
CA GLU A 683 -50.39 46.52 -29.45
C GLU A 683 -50.72 47.05 -30.86
N ARG A 684 -49.70 47.55 -31.59
CA ARG A 684 -49.84 48.17 -32.90
C ARG A 684 -48.95 47.47 -33.94
N PRO A 685 -49.25 46.21 -34.29
CA PRO A 685 -48.40 45.41 -35.17
C PRO A 685 -48.26 45.97 -36.60
N THR A 686 -49.27 46.72 -37.07
CA THR A 686 -49.38 47.28 -38.42
C THR A 686 -48.75 48.66 -38.59
N ASP A 687 -48.42 49.33 -37.49
CA ASP A 687 -47.92 50.70 -37.51
C ASP A 687 -46.40 50.74 -37.77
N SER A 688 -45.90 51.89 -38.23
CA SER A 688 -44.45 52.10 -38.46
C SER A 688 -43.63 52.08 -37.17
N VAL A 689 -44.27 52.37 -36.03
CA VAL A 689 -43.72 52.24 -34.68
C VAL A 689 -44.65 51.37 -33.85
N GLY A 690 -44.14 50.26 -33.32
CA GLY A 690 -44.92 49.37 -32.45
C GLY A 690 -45.06 49.94 -31.04
N ARG A 691 -46.01 49.43 -30.25
CA ARG A 691 -46.20 49.83 -28.85
C ARG A 691 -46.18 48.60 -27.94
N ILE A 692 -45.24 48.58 -26.99
CA ILE A 692 -45.10 47.46 -26.05
C ILE A 692 -46.25 47.55 -25.04
N ALA A 693 -47.07 46.51 -24.95
CA ALA A 693 -48.17 46.43 -23.99
C ALA A 693 -48.33 45.01 -23.42
N PHE A 694 -48.84 44.91 -22.19
CA PHE A 694 -49.26 43.63 -21.61
C PHE A 694 -50.55 43.14 -22.27
N GLY A 695 -50.65 41.85 -22.55
CA GLY A 695 -51.84 41.25 -23.17
C GLY A 695 -52.00 41.49 -24.67
N ALA A 696 -51.01 42.10 -25.34
CA ALA A 696 -51.08 42.42 -26.75
C ALA A 696 -51.09 41.19 -27.68
N VAL A 697 -51.96 41.23 -28.69
CA VAL A 697 -52.31 40.10 -29.58
C VAL A 697 -51.11 39.62 -30.41
N ALA A 698 -50.27 40.53 -30.91
CA ALA A 698 -49.07 40.21 -31.67
C ALA A 698 -47.82 40.13 -30.77
N GLY A 699 -46.88 39.23 -31.09
CA GLY A 699 -45.58 39.19 -30.40
C GLY A 699 -44.68 40.34 -30.86
N LEU A 700 -43.66 40.68 -30.06
CA LEU A 700 -42.70 41.71 -30.48
C LEU A 700 -41.91 41.22 -31.71
N SER A 701 -41.93 42.00 -32.79
CA SER A 701 -41.19 41.66 -34.01
C SER A 701 -39.68 41.81 -33.80
N ARG A 702 -38.93 40.84 -34.34
CA ARG A 702 -37.47 40.73 -34.20
C ARG A 702 -36.71 41.41 -35.35
N LEU A 703 -37.42 42.05 -36.28
CA LEU A 703 -36.82 42.76 -37.42
C LEU A 703 -35.91 43.89 -36.92
N ARG A 704 -34.76 44.05 -37.57
CA ARG A 704 -33.67 44.93 -37.10
C ARG A 704 -34.08 46.41 -37.03
N ASP A 705 -34.99 46.84 -37.89
CA ASP A 705 -35.34 48.25 -38.07
C ASP A 705 -36.65 48.66 -37.37
N ARG A 706 -37.35 47.70 -36.73
CA ARG A 706 -38.59 48.01 -36.01
C ARG A 706 -38.28 48.74 -34.70
N LYS A 707 -39.05 49.79 -34.49
CA LYS A 707 -38.98 50.71 -33.36
C LYS A 707 -40.18 50.50 -32.45
N PHE A 708 -39.99 50.59 -31.13
CA PHE A 708 -41.05 50.39 -30.15
C PHE A 708 -41.14 51.54 -29.14
N GLU A 709 -42.36 51.99 -28.86
CA GLU A 709 -42.67 52.84 -27.71
C GLU A 709 -42.55 52.03 -26.42
N THR A 710 -41.87 52.58 -25.42
CA THR A 710 -41.69 51.91 -24.11
C THR A 710 -42.99 51.81 -23.32
N LEU A 711 -43.14 50.71 -22.55
CA LEU A 711 -44.23 50.43 -21.61
C LEU A 711 -44.58 51.58 -20.67
#